data_AF-A0A329BWN0-F1
#
_entry.id   AF-A0A329BWN0-F1
#
_cell.length_a   1.000
_cell.length_b   1.000
_cell.length_c   1.000
_cell.angle_alpha   90.00
_cell.angle_beta   90.00
_cell.angle_gamma   90.00
#
_symmetry.space_group_name_H-M   'P 1'
#
loop_
_entity.id
_entity.type
_entity.pdbx_description
1 polymer ?
#
loop_
_entity_poly.entity_id
_entity_poly.type
_entity_poly.pdbx_seq_one_letter_code
_entity_poly.pdbx_strand_id
1 'polypeptide(L)'
;MSDTIRLDGRVLFLSQDPAVIDAQLAGGNFTRANVGPLRDNVSTDEITPVTVMLTYDERLGQYPYVGFKAGERLPIGRNAVKDGGFQITVAGKRYGKGSSRESSPLAELSAGIRLIVAESFERIYQQNCDNIGILTTTDFSVLDRLMAGEAVPIEAFLEGRDALTQQIIRSGGLLAYSKFADWPAPRVAGAADANANANANAVAQSAEPMTLVEKIIARHLHPGMPNPRRGDGVFIAADWRFSHDYFTGMCAHLMHRAFGKPAPLHEPDHIIAFQDHLVLAAQSIPHVRDGLLPGVANLMEGHTSFSRDYPVRSHGALDTLPGSEGICHALMAEQYALPGQVACGTDSHTPHSGALGCLAFGAGATEIANSWVTGYVRCKVPETLRIEIDGELRDGVTAKDVVLFLLQMDAIRSGGAIGLVFEYGGEAVRAMSIDERATLTNMVAELGGFTGIVEPDARTAAFLKERRGVDFSVESWMKSDPDAIYRDTIRIDASRIEPMLARPGDPGNGVPAPQLAQEVAIDIAYGGSCTAGKREDFDYYHEVLRWGVERGIRVADGTRLFLQFGTMAVRSYCEAQGYLPVFERAGVTLVMPGCGSCANCGPGQSADANEVTISAINRNFPGRSGPGDVWLASPYTVAASALAGKITTFEQLKRAHG
;
A
#
# COMPACT_ATOMS: atom_id res chain seq x y z
N MET A 1 6.48 -16.99 25.18
CA MET A 1 7.83 -17.57 24.90
C MET A 1 8.50 -17.91 26.22
N SER A 2 9.57 -18.70 26.20
CA SER A 2 10.49 -18.80 27.34
C SER A 2 11.12 -17.43 27.62
N ASP A 3 11.41 -17.12 28.88
CA ASP A 3 12.13 -15.89 29.27
C ASP A 3 13.60 -15.89 28.79
N THR A 4 14.08 -17.04 28.32
CA THR A 4 15.39 -17.16 27.67
C THR A 4 15.27 -17.86 26.32
N ILE A 5 16.07 -17.39 25.36
CA ILE A 5 16.12 -17.86 23.98
C ILE A 5 17.40 -18.66 23.79
N ARG A 6 17.24 -19.85 23.20
CA ARG A 6 18.33 -20.73 22.76
C ARG A 6 18.00 -21.19 21.34
N LEU A 7 18.98 -21.11 20.45
CA LEU A 7 18.86 -21.55 19.06
C LEU A 7 20.06 -22.46 18.76
N ASP A 8 19.79 -23.73 18.49
CA ASP A 8 20.82 -24.74 18.22
C ASP A 8 21.06 -24.96 16.71
N GLY A 9 20.30 -24.26 15.85
CA GLY A 9 20.45 -24.31 14.40
C GLY A 9 21.59 -23.46 13.86
N ARG A 10 21.85 -23.57 12.55
CA ARG A 10 22.99 -22.92 11.90
C ARG A 10 22.73 -21.42 11.66
N VAL A 11 23.82 -20.68 11.51
CA VAL A 11 23.81 -19.25 11.18
C VAL A 11 24.12 -19.07 9.69
N LEU A 12 23.26 -18.33 8.98
CA LEU A 12 23.47 -17.91 7.60
C LEU A 12 23.92 -16.44 7.59
N PHE A 13 25.18 -16.20 7.28
CA PHE A 13 25.71 -14.88 7.02
C PHE A 13 25.51 -14.52 5.55
N LEU A 14 24.73 -13.48 5.28
CA LEU A 14 24.55 -12.91 3.95
C LEU A 14 25.80 -12.10 3.58
N SER A 15 26.88 -12.80 3.24
CA SER A 15 28.15 -12.24 2.76
C SER A 15 28.02 -11.65 1.35
N GLN A 16 28.84 -10.65 1.04
CA GLN A 16 29.03 -10.14 -0.32
C GLN A 16 29.79 -11.13 -1.21
N ASP A 17 30.53 -12.08 -0.62
CA ASP A 17 31.28 -13.10 -1.36
C ASP A 17 30.41 -14.34 -1.61
N PRO A 18 30.05 -14.66 -2.87
CA PRO A 18 29.24 -15.82 -3.19
C PRO A 18 29.92 -17.15 -2.81
N ALA A 19 31.26 -17.23 -2.77
CA ALA A 19 31.96 -18.45 -2.36
C ALA A 19 31.76 -18.74 -0.86
N VAL A 20 31.66 -17.70 -0.03
CA VAL A 20 31.33 -17.83 1.40
C VAL A 20 29.89 -18.32 1.57
N ILE A 21 28.95 -17.85 0.74
CA ILE A 21 27.58 -18.38 0.75
C ILE A 21 27.57 -19.86 0.35
N ASP A 22 28.21 -20.22 -0.77
CA ASP A 22 28.28 -21.60 -1.25
C ASP A 22 28.85 -22.54 -0.17
N ALA A 23 29.92 -22.13 0.51
CA ALA A 23 30.54 -22.90 1.58
C ALA A 23 29.64 -23.06 2.82
N GLN A 24 28.87 -22.02 3.18
CA GLN A 24 27.84 -22.13 4.22
C GLN A 24 26.75 -23.11 3.80
N LEU A 25 26.23 -23.03 2.57
CA LEU A 25 25.19 -23.95 2.11
C LEU A 25 25.68 -25.41 2.06
N ALA A 26 26.97 -25.63 1.81
CA ALA A 26 27.60 -26.95 1.84
C ALA A 26 27.90 -27.51 3.25
N GLY A 27 27.50 -26.81 4.32
CA GLY A 27 27.67 -27.26 5.70
C GLY A 27 28.81 -26.61 6.48
N GLY A 28 29.54 -25.66 5.89
CA GLY A 28 30.61 -24.93 6.56
C GLY A 28 30.11 -24.09 7.73
N ASN A 29 30.93 -23.98 8.78
CA ASN A 29 30.66 -23.14 9.95
C ASN A 29 31.52 -21.87 9.90
N PHE A 30 30.88 -20.73 10.12
CA PHE A 30 31.49 -19.42 9.98
C PHE A 30 31.19 -18.54 11.19
N THR A 31 32.00 -17.52 11.38
CA THR A 31 31.86 -16.48 12.41
C THR A 31 31.95 -15.11 11.76
N ARG A 32 31.55 -14.05 12.46
CA ARG A 32 31.65 -12.68 11.94
C ARG A 32 33.07 -12.29 11.51
N ALA A 33 34.10 -12.92 12.09
CA ALA A 33 35.50 -12.64 11.76
C ALA A 33 35.95 -13.22 10.41
N ASN A 34 35.27 -14.24 9.86
CA ASN A 34 35.73 -14.97 8.67
C ASN A 34 34.75 -15.00 7.50
N VAL A 35 33.62 -14.28 7.59
CA VAL A 35 32.60 -14.19 6.51
C VAL A 35 32.81 -13.04 5.54
N GLY A 36 33.76 -12.16 5.84
CA GLY A 36 33.97 -10.93 5.07
C GLY A 36 32.81 -9.92 5.24
N PRO A 37 32.74 -8.91 4.35
CA PRO A 37 31.68 -7.90 4.41
C PRO A 37 30.29 -8.49 4.24
N LEU A 38 29.35 -8.10 5.09
CA LEU A 38 27.93 -8.46 4.96
C LEU A 38 27.27 -7.61 3.88
N ARG A 39 26.20 -8.15 3.29
CA ARG A 39 25.39 -7.43 2.31
C ARG A 39 24.50 -6.40 3.00
N ASP A 40 24.67 -5.16 2.60
CA ASP A 40 23.72 -4.08 2.88
C ASP A 40 22.53 -4.12 1.92
N ASN A 41 21.45 -3.44 2.30
CA ASN A 41 20.29 -3.14 1.47
C ASN A 41 19.57 -4.38 0.92
N VAL A 42 19.62 -5.50 1.64
CA VAL A 42 18.87 -6.71 1.27
C VAL A 42 17.37 -6.37 1.28
N SER A 43 16.76 -6.41 0.09
CA SER A 43 15.36 -6.03 -0.09
C SER A 43 14.40 -7.20 0.04
N THR A 44 13.12 -6.94 0.28
CA THR A 44 12.07 -7.97 0.25
C THR A 44 11.94 -8.64 -1.13
N ASP A 45 12.35 -7.98 -2.22
CA ASP A 45 12.46 -8.59 -3.55
C ASP A 45 13.64 -9.56 -3.65
N GLU A 46 14.74 -9.32 -2.93
CA GLU A 46 15.85 -10.27 -2.80
C GLU A 46 15.46 -11.48 -1.91
N ILE A 47 14.67 -11.24 -0.85
CA ILE A 47 14.20 -12.29 0.06
C ILE A 47 13.14 -13.16 -0.64
N THR A 48 12.11 -12.56 -1.22
CA THR A 48 11.04 -13.24 -1.97
C THR A 48 10.67 -12.42 -3.21
N PRO A 49 11.26 -12.74 -4.37
CA PRO A 49 10.88 -12.11 -5.64
C PRO A 49 9.38 -12.22 -5.92
N VAL A 50 8.82 -11.33 -6.75
CA VAL A 50 7.39 -11.35 -7.09
C VAL A 50 6.92 -12.70 -7.65
N THR A 51 7.77 -13.41 -8.39
CA THR A 51 7.49 -14.76 -8.91
C THR A 51 7.24 -15.80 -7.82
N VAL A 52 7.73 -15.56 -6.60
CA VAL A 52 7.53 -16.41 -5.41
C VAL A 52 6.24 -16.04 -4.67
N MET A 53 5.76 -14.79 -4.78
CA MET A 53 4.56 -14.28 -4.09
C MET A 53 3.23 -14.89 -4.60
N LEU A 54 3.30 -15.99 -5.33
CA LEU A 54 2.16 -16.77 -5.82
C LEU A 54 1.80 -17.94 -4.89
N THR A 55 2.39 -17.93 -3.70
CA THR A 55 2.20 -18.89 -2.61
C THR A 55 1.98 -18.11 -1.31
N TYR A 56 1.10 -18.61 -0.44
CA TYR A 56 0.65 -17.87 0.75
C TYR A 56 0.82 -18.62 2.08
N ASP A 57 1.35 -19.85 2.04
CA ASP A 57 1.49 -20.74 3.19
C ASP A 57 2.95 -21.19 3.38
N GLU A 58 3.18 -22.18 4.25
CA GLU A 58 4.49 -22.77 4.58
C GLU A 58 5.33 -23.22 3.37
N ARG A 59 4.73 -23.42 2.19
CA ARG A 59 5.47 -23.66 0.95
C ARG A 59 6.41 -22.50 0.61
N LEU A 60 6.17 -21.29 1.11
CA LEU A 60 7.09 -20.15 1.01
C LEU A 60 8.48 -20.45 1.61
N GLY A 61 8.57 -21.35 2.58
CA GLY A 61 9.84 -21.76 3.19
C GLY A 61 10.84 -22.41 2.22
N GLN A 62 10.42 -22.70 0.99
CA GLN A 62 11.29 -23.21 -0.07
C GLN A 62 12.07 -22.08 -0.77
N TYR A 63 11.73 -20.81 -0.56
CA TYR A 63 12.21 -19.71 -1.40
C TYR A 63 12.89 -18.52 -0.69
N PRO A 64 13.18 -18.49 0.63
CA PRO A 64 13.85 -17.31 1.18
C PRO A 64 15.23 -17.10 0.53
N TYR A 65 15.50 -15.84 0.18
CA TYR A 65 16.73 -15.33 -0.43
C TYR A 65 17.02 -15.82 -1.85
N VAL A 66 16.06 -16.37 -2.59
CA VAL A 66 16.31 -16.80 -4.00
C VAL A 66 16.61 -15.65 -4.96
N GLY A 67 16.31 -14.40 -4.56
CA GLY A 67 16.70 -13.19 -5.28
C GLY A 67 17.96 -12.52 -4.73
N PHE A 68 18.59 -13.07 -3.67
CA PHE A 68 19.75 -12.47 -3.02
C PHE A 68 20.98 -12.49 -3.92
N LYS A 69 21.57 -11.31 -4.14
CA LYS A 69 22.78 -11.16 -4.98
C LYS A 69 24.05 -10.99 -4.14
N ALA A 70 25.03 -11.87 -4.36
CA ALA A 70 26.40 -11.73 -3.88
C ALA A 70 27.34 -11.55 -5.08
N GLY A 71 27.85 -10.34 -5.27
CA GLY A 71 28.41 -9.90 -6.56
C GLY A 71 27.37 -10.05 -7.68
N GLU A 72 27.78 -10.68 -8.79
CA GLU A 72 26.91 -10.93 -9.95
C GLU A 72 26.14 -12.27 -9.87
N ARG A 73 26.25 -13.00 -8.75
CA ARG A 73 25.65 -14.33 -8.59
C ARG A 73 24.42 -14.29 -7.68
N LEU A 74 23.50 -15.23 -7.91
CA LEU A 74 22.38 -15.59 -7.02
C LEU A 74 22.69 -16.94 -6.34
N PRO A 75 23.49 -16.97 -5.27
CA PRO A 75 24.02 -18.23 -4.72
C PRO A 75 22.99 -19.06 -3.91
N ILE A 76 21.89 -18.46 -3.46
CA ILE A 76 20.90 -19.15 -2.62
C ILE A 76 19.77 -19.68 -3.50
N GLY A 77 19.67 -21.00 -3.61
CA GLY A 77 18.66 -21.68 -4.40
C GLY A 77 17.41 -22.07 -3.61
N ARG A 78 16.43 -22.65 -4.31
CA ARG A 78 15.25 -23.25 -3.69
C ARG A 78 15.66 -24.29 -2.64
N ASN A 79 14.96 -24.30 -1.51
CA ASN A 79 15.18 -25.11 -0.30
C ASN A 79 16.51 -24.92 0.43
N ALA A 80 17.47 -24.15 -0.12
CA ALA A 80 18.83 -24.08 0.41
C ALA A 80 18.88 -23.66 1.90
N VAL A 81 18.03 -22.71 2.30
CA VAL A 81 17.96 -22.25 3.69
C VAL A 81 17.35 -23.32 4.61
N LYS A 82 16.28 -23.97 4.14
CA LYS A 82 15.55 -24.99 4.90
C LYS A 82 16.39 -26.25 5.07
N ASP A 83 16.96 -26.76 3.99
CA ASP A 83 17.79 -27.96 3.97
C ASP A 83 19.12 -27.73 4.71
N GLY A 84 19.61 -26.49 4.71
CA GLY A 84 20.80 -26.08 5.45
C GLY A 84 20.60 -26.04 6.97
N GLY A 85 19.38 -26.17 7.49
CA GLY A 85 19.09 -26.18 8.93
C GLY A 85 19.39 -24.84 9.61
N PHE A 86 19.27 -23.73 8.88
CA PHE A 86 19.55 -22.40 9.42
C PHE A 86 18.41 -21.93 10.32
N GLN A 87 18.76 -21.35 11.47
CA GLN A 87 17.82 -20.71 12.40
C GLN A 87 18.09 -19.22 12.58
N ILE A 88 19.28 -18.74 12.19
CA ILE A 88 19.69 -17.34 12.33
C ILE A 88 20.13 -16.81 10.97
N THR A 89 19.64 -15.63 10.57
CA THR A 89 20.20 -14.89 9.44
C THR A 89 20.96 -13.66 9.93
N VAL A 90 22.11 -13.37 9.32
CA VAL A 90 22.96 -12.22 9.66
C VAL A 90 23.22 -11.38 8.41
N ALA A 91 22.96 -10.06 8.48
CA ALA A 91 23.08 -9.14 7.36
C ALA A 91 23.68 -7.78 7.75
N GLY A 92 23.97 -6.94 6.75
CA GLY A 92 24.48 -5.59 6.96
C GLY A 92 23.38 -4.57 7.30
N LYS A 93 23.52 -3.35 6.78
CA LYS A 93 22.59 -2.23 7.01
C LYS A 93 21.34 -2.35 6.16
N ARG A 94 20.25 -1.74 6.63
CA ARG A 94 18.98 -1.53 5.89
C ARG A 94 18.37 -2.83 5.39
N TYR A 95 18.27 -3.81 6.28
CA TYR A 95 17.70 -5.12 5.97
C TYR A 95 16.17 -5.05 5.88
N GLY A 96 15.60 -5.73 4.87
CA GLY A 96 14.16 -5.79 4.64
C GLY A 96 13.59 -4.57 3.89
N LYS A 97 14.39 -3.90 3.06
CA LYS A 97 13.92 -2.71 2.31
C LYS A 97 12.92 -3.04 1.21
N GLY A 98 12.08 -2.08 0.86
CA GLY A 98 11.17 -2.18 -0.27
C GLY A 98 9.72 -2.42 0.13
N SER A 99 9.07 -3.37 -0.53
CA SER A 99 7.64 -3.64 -0.39
C SER A 99 7.28 -4.15 1.02
N SER A 100 6.12 -3.76 1.53
CA SER A 100 5.56 -4.20 2.83
C SER A 100 5.15 -5.69 2.90
N ARG A 101 5.55 -6.50 1.93
CA ARG A 101 5.10 -7.89 1.77
C ARG A 101 5.50 -8.77 2.97
N GLU A 102 4.51 -9.30 3.67
CA GLU A 102 4.74 -10.23 4.79
C GLU A 102 5.14 -11.63 4.31
N SER A 103 5.03 -11.91 3.01
CA SER A 103 5.57 -13.12 2.38
C SER A 103 7.07 -13.34 2.66
N SER A 104 7.86 -12.25 2.79
CA SER A 104 9.30 -12.34 3.09
C SER A 104 9.59 -12.93 4.48
N PRO A 105 9.13 -12.31 5.59
CA PRO A 105 9.31 -12.90 6.92
C PRO A 105 8.57 -14.24 7.08
N LEU A 106 7.43 -14.47 6.42
CA LEU A 106 6.81 -15.79 6.42
C LEU A 106 7.68 -16.84 5.72
N ALA A 107 8.35 -16.53 4.61
CA ALA A 107 9.28 -17.45 3.94
C ALA A 107 10.46 -17.82 4.85
N GLU A 108 11.04 -16.84 5.54
CA GLU A 108 12.12 -17.07 6.49
C GLU A 108 11.67 -17.93 7.67
N LEU A 109 10.51 -17.60 8.28
CA LEU A 109 9.93 -18.37 9.38
C LEU A 109 9.65 -19.82 8.95
N SER A 110 9.05 -20.00 7.78
CA SER A 110 8.67 -21.30 7.21
C SER A 110 9.89 -22.14 6.82
N ALA A 111 11.03 -21.51 6.53
CA ALA A 111 12.30 -22.19 6.28
C ALA A 111 13.04 -22.59 7.57
N GLY A 112 12.63 -22.06 8.73
CA GLY A 112 13.23 -22.38 10.02
C GLY A 112 13.95 -21.23 10.70
N ILE A 113 14.05 -20.05 10.06
CA ILE A 113 14.64 -18.86 10.69
C ILE A 113 13.77 -18.43 11.88
N ARG A 114 14.45 -18.07 12.98
CA ARG A 114 13.84 -17.62 14.24
C ARG A 114 14.42 -16.29 14.71
N LEU A 115 15.63 -15.96 14.27
CA LEU A 115 16.32 -14.72 14.61
C LEU A 115 16.96 -14.11 13.37
N ILE A 116 16.87 -12.80 13.25
CA ILE A 116 17.60 -12.01 12.26
C ILE A 116 18.44 -10.98 12.99
N VAL A 117 19.74 -10.94 12.66
CA VAL A 117 20.71 -9.99 13.20
C VAL A 117 21.20 -9.11 12.06
N ALA A 118 21.01 -7.81 12.16
CA ALA A 118 21.42 -6.87 11.11
C ALA A 118 21.92 -5.56 11.72
N GLU A 119 22.72 -4.79 10.98
CA GLU A 119 23.18 -3.49 11.48
C GLU A 119 22.04 -2.47 11.58
N SER A 120 21.01 -2.60 10.73
CA SER A 120 19.76 -1.86 10.84
C SER A 120 18.63 -2.52 10.05
N PHE A 121 17.39 -2.28 10.47
CA PHE A 121 16.18 -2.82 9.85
C PHE A 121 15.31 -1.73 9.25
N GLU A 122 14.59 -2.07 8.20
CA GLU A 122 13.51 -1.24 7.66
C GLU A 122 12.23 -1.49 8.48
N ARG A 123 11.58 -0.40 8.91
CA ARG A 123 10.56 -0.40 9.98
C ARG A 123 9.43 -1.41 9.75
N ILE A 124 8.89 -1.46 8.53
CA ILE A 124 7.73 -2.31 8.18
C ILE A 124 8.12 -3.79 8.21
N TYR A 125 9.30 -4.13 7.68
CA TYR A 125 9.80 -5.50 7.72
C TYR A 125 10.00 -5.96 9.17
N GLN A 126 10.61 -5.11 10.00
CA GLN A 126 10.81 -5.42 11.42
C GLN A 126 9.48 -5.64 12.17
N GLN A 127 8.49 -4.79 11.91
CA GLN A 127 7.14 -4.93 12.44
C GLN A 127 6.48 -6.26 12.01
N ASN A 128 6.63 -6.67 10.76
CA ASN A 128 6.13 -7.96 10.27
C ASN A 128 6.85 -9.14 10.96
N CYS A 129 8.17 -9.04 11.22
CA CYS A 129 8.89 -10.03 12.02
C CYS A 129 8.30 -10.13 13.43
N ASP A 130 8.05 -8.99 14.11
CA ASP A 130 7.45 -8.97 15.44
C ASP A 130 6.05 -9.61 15.42
N ASN A 131 5.25 -9.31 14.40
CA ASN A 131 3.89 -9.83 14.26
C ASN A 131 3.87 -11.35 14.04
N ILE A 132 4.80 -11.88 13.23
CA ILE A 132 4.83 -13.31 12.90
C ILE A 132 5.64 -14.15 13.89
N GLY A 133 6.44 -13.51 14.76
CA GLY A 133 7.21 -14.16 15.81
C GLY A 133 8.67 -14.46 15.45
N ILE A 134 9.25 -13.76 14.47
CA ILE A 134 10.71 -13.74 14.24
C ILE A 134 11.33 -12.66 15.14
N LEU A 135 12.35 -13.03 15.91
CA LEU A 135 13.13 -12.07 16.69
C LEU A 135 14.07 -11.28 15.78
N THR A 136 14.26 -9.99 16.08
CA THR A 136 15.26 -9.16 15.40
C THR A 136 16.13 -8.46 16.42
N THR A 137 17.44 -8.31 16.16
CA THR A 137 18.30 -7.47 16.99
C THR A 137 19.40 -6.81 16.15
N THR A 138 19.80 -5.61 16.56
CA THR A 138 20.99 -4.93 16.04
C THR A 138 22.23 -5.15 16.90
N ASP A 139 22.09 -5.83 18.04
CA ASP A 139 23.20 -6.19 18.92
C ASP A 139 23.83 -7.51 18.49
N PHE A 140 24.99 -7.42 17.83
CA PHE A 140 25.76 -8.59 17.42
C PHE A 140 26.34 -9.37 18.60
N SER A 141 26.41 -8.80 19.82
CA SER A 141 26.84 -9.57 21.00
C SER A 141 25.84 -10.67 21.35
N VAL A 142 24.55 -10.49 21.03
CA VAL A 142 23.52 -11.52 21.17
C VAL A 142 23.81 -12.72 20.26
N LEU A 143 24.26 -12.47 19.03
CA LEU A 143 24.67 -13.52 18.11
C LEU A 143 25.83 -14.34 18.68
N ASP A 144 26.88 -13.66 19.16
CA ASP A 144 28.08 -14.32 19.71
C ASP A 144 27.73 -15.23 20.89
N ARG A 145 26.85 -14.76 21.79
CA ARG A 145 26.36 -15.54 22.95
C ARG A 145 25.53 -16.76 22.54
N LEU A 146 24.61 -16.59 21.58
CA LEU A 146 23.83 -17.71 21.05
C LEU A 146 24.72 -18.76 20.37
N MET A 147 25.72 -18.32 19.60
CA MET A 147 26.70 -19.22 18.97
C MET A 147 27.59 -19.94 19.99
N ALA A 148 27.80 -19.37 21.17
CA ALA A 148 28.47 -20.02 22.30
C ALA A 148 27.55 -21.01 23.06
N GLY A 149 26.27 -21.15 22.66
CA GLY A 149 25.29 -22.03 23.28
C GLY A 149 24.67 -21.47 24.56
N GLU A 150 24.83 -20.17 24.81
CA GLU A 150 24.19 -19.49 25.95
C GLU A 150 22.68 -19.35 25.74
N ALA A 151 21.95 -19.37 26.86
CA ALA A 151 20.55 -18.95 26.88
C ALA A 151 20.51 -17.43 27.08
N VAL A 152 20.02 -16.69 26.07
CA VAL A 152 19.98 -15.23 26.10
C VAL A 152 18.62 -14.75 26.61
N PRO A 153 18.55 -13.86 27.62
CA PRO A 153 17.28 -13.31 28.09
C PRO A 153 16.50 -12.60 26.97
N ILE A 154 15.18 -12.75 26.96
CA ILE A 154 14.33 -12.15 25.92
C ILE A 154 14.41 -10.62 25.88
N GLU A 155 14.78 -9.97 26.98
CA GLU A 155 15.02 -8.53 27.10
C GLU A 155 16.04 -8.02 26.07
N ALA A 156 17.03 -8.83 25.70
CA ALA A 156 18.05 -8.47 24.72
C ALA A 156 17.49 -8.27 23.30
N PHE A 157 16.26 -8.71 23.05
CA PHE A 157 15.57 -8.55 21.75
C PHE A 157 14.49 -7.45 21.78
N LEU A 158 14.31 -6.78 22.92
CA LEU A 158 13.25 -5.80 23.14
C LEU A 158 13.72 -4.34 23.09
N GLU A 159 15.02 -4.12 22.95
CA GLU A 159 15.58 -2.78 22.91
C GLU A 159 14.94 -1.95 21.77
N GLY A 160 14.58 -0.71 22.08
CA GLY A 160 13.93 0.20 21.13
C GLY A 160 12.47 -0.11 20.80
N ARG A 161 11.84 -1.11 21.45
CA ARG A 161 10.43 -1.47 21.24
C ARG A 161 9.52 -0.82 22.29
N ASP A 162 8.36 -0.32 21.87
CA ASP A 162 7.33 0.16 22.81
C ASP A 162 6.70 -0.99 23.61
N ALA A 163 6.01 -0.64 24.70
CA ALA A 163 5.49 -1.61 25.67
C ALA A 163 4.54 -2.65 25.04
N LEU A 164 3.69 -2.25 24.08
CA LEU A 164 2.80 -3.19 23.40
C LEU A 164 3.60 -4.14 22.51
N THR A 165 4.54 -3.60 21.73
CA THR A 165 5.44 -4.41 20.89
C THR A 165 6.20 -5.45 21.71
N GLN A 166 6.70 -5.07 22.89
CA GLN A 166 7.37 -5.99 23.79
C GLN A 166 6.47 -7.16 24.25
N GLN A 167 5.20 -6.88 24.56
CA GLN A 167 4.24 -7.94 24.92
C GLN A 167 3.95 -8.87 23.73
N ILE A 168 3.81 -8.32 22.53
CA ILE A 168 3.61 -9.11 21.30
C ILE A 168 4.80 -10.04 21.05
N ILE A 169 6.03 -9.52 21.13
CA ILE A 169 7.25 -10.33 20.97
C ILE A 169 7.31 -11.43 22.04
N ARG A 170 7.07 -11.10 23.31
CA ARG A 170 7.01 -12.08 24.41
C ARG A 170 6.01 -13.20 24.20
N SER A 171 4.94 -12.92 23.48
CA SER A 171 3.86 -13.87 23.21
C SER A 171 4.21 -14.88 22.13
N GLY A 172 5.21 -14.62 21.29
CA GLY A 172 5.43 -15.41 20.08
C GLY A 172 4.90 -14.77 18.81
N GLY A 173 4.53 -13.49 18.85
CA GLY A 173 3.88 -12.77 17.75
C GLY A 173 2.45 -12.35 18.04
N LEU A 174 1.86 -11.60 17.12
CA LEU A 174 0.59 -10.91 17.29
C LEU A 174 -0.57 -11.89 17.50
N LEU A 175 -0.70 -12.91 16.65
CA LEU A 175 -1.80 -13.88 16.80
C LEU A 175 -1.66 -14.73 18.07
N ALA A 176 -0.43 -14.92 18.56
CA ALA A 176 -0.21 -15.60 19.84
C ALA A 176 -0.60 -14.70 21.03
N TYR A 177 -0.27 -13.40 20.97
CA TYR A 177 -0.73 -12.39 21.93
C TYR A 177 -2.26 -12.37 22.01
N SER A 178 -2.92 -12.39 20.86
CA SER A 178 -4.37 -12.25 20.77
C SER A 178 -5.16 -13.44 21.30
N LYS A 179 -4.53 -14.59 21.57
CA LYS A 179 -5.22 -15.74 22.19
C LYS A 179 -5.54 -15.55 23.66
N PHE A 180 -4.83 -14.66 24.35
CA PHE A 180 -4.99 -14.46 25.79
C PHE A 180 -5.31 -13.02 26.19
N ALA A 181 -5.08 -12.05 25.29
CA ALA A 181 -5.57 -10.70 25.47
C ALA A 181 -7.11 -10.68 25.50
N ASP A 182 -7.67 -9.73 26.23
CA ASP A 182 -9.11 -9.47 26.21
C ASP A 182 -9.46 -8.64 24.98
N TRP A 183 -10.55 -9.00 24.31
CA TRP A 183 -11.05 -8.35 23.10
C TRP A 183 -12.53 -8.02 23.30
N PRO A 184 -12.85 -6.99 24.09
CA PRO A 184 -14.22 -6.56 24.29
C PRO A 184 -14.82 -6.17 22.94
N ALA A 185 -16.13 -6.39 22.77
CA ALA A 185 -16.80 -6.00 21.54
C ALA A 185 -16.45 -4.53 21.18
N PRO A 186 -15.82 -4.29 20.02
CA PRO A 186 -15.52 -2.95 19.55
C PRO A 186 -16.79 -2.11 19.56
N ARG A 187 -16.71 -0.93 20.19
CA ARG A 187 -17.86 -0.03 20.29
C ARG A 187 -18.05 0.62 18.93
N VAL A 188 -19.08 0.23 18.19
CA VAL A 188 -19.44 0.89 16.93
C VAL A 188 -19.89 2.32 17.25
N ALA A 189 -19.12 3.32 16.82
CA ALA A 189 -19.51 4.71 16.89
C ALA A 189 -20.63 4.95 15.87
N GLY A 190 -21.89 4.77 16.28
CA GLY A 190 -23.03 4.96 15.37
C GLY A 190 -24.41 4.62 15.91
N ALA A 191 -24.53 3.84 16.99
CA ALA A 191 -25.79 3.71 17.71
C ALA A 191 -25.87 4.78 18.81
N ALA A 192 -27.04 5.39 19.00
CA ALA A 192 -27.34 6.35 20.06
C ALA A 192 -27.26 5.71 21.46
N ASP A 193 -26.06 5.28 21.86
CA ASP A 193 -25.79 4.65 23.13
C ASP A 193 -25.26 5.70 24.12
N ALA A 194 -25.92 5.78 25.28
CA ALA A 194 -25.60 6.72 26.36
C ALA A 194 -24.16 6.61 26.90
N ASN A 195 -23.39 5.57 26.51
CA ASN A 195 -21.99 5.35 26.86
C ASN A 195 -20.99 5.58 25.70
N ALA A 196 -21.43 5.75 24.44
CA ALA A 196 -20.58 6.37 23.41
C ALA A 196 -20.18 7.79 23.85
N ASN A 197 -21.07 8.43 24.61
CA ASN A 197 -20.79 9.64 25.36
C ASN A 197 -19.65 9.49 26.36
N ALA A 198 -19.28 8.32 26.91
CA ALA A 198 -18.20 8.26 27.91
C ALA A 198 -16.80 8.45 27.31
N ASN A 199 -16.49 7.79 26.18
CA ASN A 199 -15.24 8.00 25.46
C ASN A 199 -15.27 9.30 24.67
N ALA A 200 -16.40 9.67 24.05
CA ALA A 200 -16.55 10.98 23.43
C ALA A 200 -16.46 12.12 24.46
N ASN A 201 -16.94 11.93 25.69
CA ASN A 201 -16.73 12.85 26.81
C ASN A 201 -15.28 12.83 27.28
N ALA A 202 -14.56 11.71 27.23
CA ALA A 202 -13.11 11.68 27.50
C ALA A 202 -12.32 12.43 26.42
N VAL A 203 -12.70 12.33 25.14
CA VAL A 203 -12.15 13.16 24.05
C VAL A 203 -12.51 14.64 24.26
N ALA A 204 -13.75 14.94 24.68
CA ALA A 204 -14.20 16.31 24.96
C ALA A 204 -13.61 16.90 26.27
N GLN A 205 -13.13 16.04 27.18
CA GLN A 205 -12.46 16.40 28.45
C GLN A 205 -10.92 16.36 28.33
N SER A 206 -10.38 16.02 27.16
CA SER A 206 -8.95 16.17 26.85
C SER A 206 -8.54 17.63 27.06
N ALA A 207 -7.51 17.85 27.88
CA ALA A 207 -6.95 19.20 28.08
C ALA A 207 -6.05 19.63 26.91
N GLU A 208 -5.63 18.70 26.05
CA GLU A 208 -4.75 18.98 24.90
C GLU A 208 -5.53 18.99 23.58
N PRO A 209 -5.33 20.01 22.72
CA PRO A 209 -5.90 20.07 21.38
C PRO A 209 -5.44 18.89 20.49
N MET A 210 -6.39 18.26 19.81
CA MET A 210 -6.16 17.07 18.99
C MET A 210 -6.40 17.32 17.50
N THR A 211 -5.57 16.69 16.68
CA THR A 211 -5.81 16.50 15.25
C THR A 211 -7.01 15.57 15.00
N LEU A 212 -7.56 15.58 13.79
CA LEU A 212 -8.67 14.70 13.40
C LEU A 212 -8.32 13.22 13.61
N VAL A 213 -7.11 12.79 13.24
CA VAL A 213 -6.68 11.39 13.43
C VAL A 213 -6.59 11.02 14.91
N GLU A 214 -6.07 11.89 15.77
CA GLU A 214 -6.03 11.64 17.21
C GLU A 214 -7.45 11.51 17.80
N LYS A 215 -8.41 12.32 17.34
CA LYS A 215 -9.82 12.21 17.72
C LYS A 215 -10.46 10.91 17.26
N ILE A 216 -10.11 10.42 16.06
CA ILE A 216 -10.58 9.12 15.54
C ILE A 216 -9.98 7.98 16.37
N ILE A 217 -8.65 7.98 16.60
CA ILE A 217 -7.97 6.99 17.43
C ILE A 217 -8.59 6.93 18.82
N ALA A 218 -8.79 8.07 19.48
CA ALA A 218 -9.33 8.12 20.83
C ALA A 218 -10.76 7.54 20.92
N ARG A 219 -11.58 7.68 19.86
CA ARG A 219 -12.92 7.08 19.78
C ARG A 219 -12.90 5.57 19.57
N HIS A 220 -11.89 5.05 18.88
CA HIS A 220 -11.77 3.62 18.53
C HIS A 220 -10.81 2.86 19.45
N LEU A 221 -10.21 3.52 20.43
CA LEU A 221 -9.17 2.96 21.27
C LEU A 221 -9.66 1.75 22.08
N HIS A 222 -8.83 0.72 22.13
CA HIS A 222 -9.06 -0.42 23.01
C HIS A 222 -9.19 0.05 24.48
N PRO A 223 -10.26 -0.31 25.20
CA PRO A 223 -10.56 0.26 26.51
C PRO A 223 -9.49 -0.04 27.58
N GLY A 224 -8.70 -1.10 27.39
CA GLY A 224 -7.55 -1.43 28.23
C GLY A 224 -6.30 -0.57 28.02
N MET A 225 -6.35 0.45 27.15
CA MET A 225 -5.19 1.29 26.79
C MET A 225 -5.48 2.80 26.92
N PRO A 226 -5.83 3.32 28.11
CA PRO A 226 -6.20 4.72 28.25
C PRO A 226 -5.01 5.68 28.08
N ASN A 227 -5.28 6.89 27.56
CA ASN A 227 -4.34 8.02 27.47
C ASN A 227 -3.05 7.75 26.66
N PRO A 228 -3.15 7.26 25.41
CA PRO A 228 -1.98 6.97 24.61
C PRO A 228 -1.31 8.27 24.16
N ARG A 229 0.02 8.25 24.07
CA ARG A 229 0.83 9.36 23.56
C ARG A 229 1.25 9.07 22.12
N ARG A 230 1.64 10.13 21.40
CA ARG A 230 2.30 9.98 20.08
C ARG A 230 3.50 9.05 20.22
N GLY A 231 3.56 8.07 19.34
CA GLY A 231 4.58 7.03 19.35
C GLY A 231 4.23 5.78 20.17
N ASP A 232 3.16 5.78 20.97
CA ASP A 232 2.73 4.57 21.66
C ASP A 232 2.08 3.59 20.68
N GLY A 233 2.35 2.30 20.87
CA GLY A 233 1.62 1.21 20.23
C GLY A 233 0.27 1.01 20.90
N VAL A 234 -0.81 1.00 20.11
CA VAL A 234 -2.19 0.83 20.56
C VAL A 234 -2.93 -0.20 19.70
N PHE A 235 -4.04 -0.71 20.22
CA PHE A 235 -5.07 -1.35 19.42
C PHE A 235 -6.25 -0.39 19.24
N ILE A 236 -6.73 -0.29 18.00
CA ILE A 236 -7.94 0.46 17.66
C ILE A 236 -8.94 -0.46 16.97
N ALA A 237 -10.22 -0.29 17.30
CA ALA A 237 -11.32 -0.93 16.62
C ALA A 237 -11.31 -0.54 15.14
N ALA A 238 -11.48 -1.51 14.25
CA ALA A 238 -11.57 -1.28 12.81
C ALA A 238 -13.01 -1.52 12.34
N ASP A 239 -13.67 -0.48 11.80
CA ASP A 239 -15.01 -0.58 11.22
C ASP A 239 -15.02 -1.45 9.96
N TRP A 240 -13.96 -1.36 9.15
CA TRP A 240 -13.82 -2.09 7.90
C TRP A 240 -12.45 -2.75 7.80
N ARG A 241 -12.45 -4.05 7.50
CA ARG A 241 -11.23 -4.86 7.39
C ARG A 241 -11.26 -5.61 6.07
N PHE A 242 -10.31 -5.35 5.18
CA PHE A 242 -10.33 -6.00 3.88
C PHE A 242 -9.01 -6.64 3.48
N SER A 243 -9.10 -7.63 2.61
CA SER A 243 -7.95 -8.18 1.92
C SER A 243 -8.26 -8.29 0.44
N HIS A 244 -7.21 -8.42 -0.36
CA HIS A 244 -7.35 -8.74 -1.77
C HIS A 244 -6.72 -10.10 -2.09
N ASP A 245 -7.00 -10.57 -3.28
CA ASP A 245 -6.69 -11.89 -3.81
C ASP A 245 -5.20 -12.34 -3.75
N TYR A 246 -4.24 -11.42 -3.59
CA TYR A 246 -2.85 -11.77 -3.23
C TYR A 246 -2.70 -12.30 -1.80
N PHE A 247 -3.39 -11.69 -0.83
CA PHE A 247 -3.14 -11.90 0.60
C PHE A 247 -4.31 -12.56 1.33
N THR A 248 -5.49 -12.68 0.72
CA THR A 248 -6.67 -13.28 1.36
C THR A 248 -6.36 -14.71 1.84
N GLY A 249 -5.73 -15.53 0.98
CA GLY A 249 -5.29 -16.87 1.35
C GLY A 249 -4.25 -16.88 2.48
N MET A 250 -3.33 -15.90 2.50
CA MET A 250 -2.32 -15.77 3.56
C MET A 250 -2.96 -15.42 4.90
N CYS A 251 -3.86 -14.42 4.92
CA CYS A 251 -4.59 -14.00 6.11
C CYS A 251 -5.38 -15.18 6.67
N ALA A 252 -6.13 -15.89 5.82
CA ALA A 252 -6.90 -17.05 6.21
C ALA A 252 -5.99 -18.18 6.75
N HIS A 253 -4.86 -18.45 6.09
CA HIS A 253 -3.89 -19.47 6.53
C HIS A 253 -3.33 -19.16 7.93
N LEU A 254 -2.84 -17.94 8.15
CA LEU A 254 -2.29 -17.49 9.43
C LEU A 254 -3.35 -17.51 10.53
N MET A 255 -4.56 -17.02 10.23
CA MET A 255 -5.71 -17.08 11.13
C MET A 255 -6.05 -18.52 11.53
N HIS A 256 -6.18 -19.44 10.56
CA HIS A 256 -6.51 -20.84 10.83
C HIS A 256 -5.42 -21.54 11.65
N ARG A 257 -4.15 -21.24 11.37
CA ARG A 257 -3.03 -21.77 12.16
C ARG A 257 -3.10 -21.31 13.62
N ALA A 258 -3.54 -20.08 13.86
CA ALA A 258 -3.69 -19.54 15.20
C ALA A 258 -4.95 -20.07 15.91
N PHE A 259 -6.13 -19.95 15.28
CA PHE A 259 -7.42 -20.12 15.96
C PHE A 259 -8.21 -21.37 15.54
N GLY A 260 -7.67 -22.18 14.63
CA GLY A 260 -8.36 -23.34 14.06
C GLY A 260 -9.24 -22.99 12.86
N LYS A 261 -9.83 -24.01 12.23
CA LYS A 261 -10.80 -23.88 11.13
C LYS A 261 -12.09 -24.63 11.51
N PRO A 262 -13.26 -23.96 11.57
CA PRO A 262 -13.45 -22.53 11.36
C PRO A 262 -12.86 -21.68 12.50
N ALA A 263 -12.34 -20.51 12.16
CA ALA A 263 -11.95 -19.49 13.13
C ALA A 263 -13.15 -18.61 13.50
N PRO A 264 -13.23 -18.08 14.73
CA PRO A 264 -14.29 -17.15 15.09
C PRO A 264 -14.03 -15.79 14.44
N LEU A 265 -14.92 -15.34 13.55
CA LEU A 265 -14.84 -14.01 12.96
C LEU A 265 -15.64 -13.00 13.79
N HIS A 266 -15.08 -11.81 13.93
CA HIS A 266 -15.75 -10.64 14.50
C HIS A 266 -16.42 -9.83 13.39
N GLU A 267 -17.75 -9.64 13.48
CA GLU A 267 -18.57 -8.88 12.51
C GLU A 267 -18.21 -9.22 11.04
N PRO A 268 -18.45 -10.46 10.58
CA PRO A 268 -18.02 -10.89 9.25
C PRO A 268 -18.61 -10.06 8.10
N ASP A 269 -19.78 -9.42 8.28
CA ASP A 269 -20.36 -8.48 7.32
C ASP A 269 -19.55 -7.18 7.13
N HIS A 270 -18.58 -6.93 8.00
CA HIS A 270 -17.62 -5.81 7.96
C HIS A 270 -16.21 -6.28 7.54
N ILE A 271 -16.10 -7.53 7.06
CA ILE A 271 -14.91 -8.09 6.43
C ILE A 271 -15.18 -8.21 4.93
N ILE A 272 -14.26 -7.72 4.10
CA ILE A 272 -14.42 -7.72 2.64
C ILE A 272 -13.22 -8.38 1.95
N ALA A 273 -13.48 -9.32 1.06
CA ALA A 273 -12.47 -9.94 0.21
C ALA A 273 -12.61 -9.45 -1.25
N PHE A 274 -11.59 -8.78 -1.78
CA PHE A 274 -11.58 -8.24 -3.15
C PHE A 274 -10.77 -9.10 -4.14
N GLN A 275 -11.36 -9.40 -5.29
CA GLN A 275 -10.69 -10.07 -6.42
C GLN A 275 -10.41 -9.08 -7.55
N ASP A 276 -9.46 -8.17 -7.37
CA ASP A 276 -9.17 -7.09 -8.30
C ASP A 276 -7.73 -7.07 -8.84
N HIS A 277 -6.75 -7.67 -8.16
CA HIS A 277 -5.34 -7.55 -8.59
C HIS A 277 -4.97 -8.54 -9.67
N LEU A 278 -5.43 -9.79 -9.56
CA LEU A 278 -5.00 -10.89 -10.42
C LEU A 278 -6.03 -11.27 -11.47
N VAL A 279 -7.19 -10.61 -11.46
CA VAL A 279 -8.30 -10.87 -12.39
C VAL A 279 -7.94 -10.64 -13.87
N LEU A 280 -6.96 -9.78 -14.14
CA LEU A 280 -6.44 -9.48 -15.49
C LEU A 280 -5.12 -10.20 -15.81
N ALA A 281 -4.62 -11.08 -14.94
CA ALA A 281 -3.30 -11.70 -15.09
C ALA A 281 -3.17 -12.53 -16.39
N ALA A 282 -4.26 -13.12 -16.88
CA ALA A 282 -4.27 -13.83 -18.17
C ALA A 282 -4.01 -12.92 -19.39
N GLN A 283 -4.15 -11.60 -19.23
CA GLN A 283 -3.85 -10.59 -20.24
C GLN A 283 -2.51 -9.89 -20.00
N SER A 284 -1.79 -10.27 -18.94
CA SER A 284 -0.51 -9.68 -18.57
C SER A 284 0.64 -10.40 -19.27
N ILE A 285 1.49 -9.63 -19.96
CA ILE A 285 2.69 -10.14 -20.65
C ILE A 285 3.58 -11.01 -19.74
N PRO A 286 4.08 -10.52 -18.57
CA PRO A 286 4.98 -11.30 -17.72
C PRO A 286 4.31 -12.56 -17.15
N HIS A 287 3.03 -12.49 -16.76
CA HIS A 287 2.34 -13.64 -16.19
C HIS A 287 2.19 -14.80 -17.18
N VAL A 288 1.91 -14.46 -18.45
CA VAL A 288 1.77 -15.45 -19.53
C VAL A 288 3.15 -15.94 -19.98
N ARG A 289 4.08 -15.02 -20.31
CA ARG A 289 5.41 -15.34 -20.82
C ARG A 289 6.23 -16.17 -19.82
N ASP A 290 6.16 -15.82 -18.54
CA ASP A 290 6.99 -16.41 -17.50
C ASP A 290 6.29 -17.60 -16.80
N GLY A 291 5.13 -18.03 -17.30
CA GLY A 291 4.43 -19.24 -16.83
C GLY A 291 3.88 -19.14 -15.41
N LEU A 292 3.47 -17.94 -14.97
CA LEU A 292 3.08 -17.65 -13.58
C LEU A 292 1.59 -17.96 -13.27
N LEU A 293 0.78 -18.23 -14.30
CA LEU A 293 -0.67 -18.46 -14.15
C LEU A 293 -1.04 -19.60 -13.16
N PRO A 294 -0.31 -20.73 -13.05
CA PRO A 294 -0.62 -21.74 -12.04
C PRO A 294 -0.48 -21.22 -10.60
N GLY A 295 0.50 -20.34 -10.37
CA GLY A 295 0.67 -19.67 -9.09
C GLY A 295 -0.45 -18.66 -8.82
N VAL A 296 -0.87 -17.92 -9.84
CA VAL A 296 -2.06 -17.05 -9.74
C VAL A 296 -3.29 -17.85 -9.35
N ALA A 297 -3.52 -19.00 -10.00
CA ALA A 297 -4.63 -19.89 -9.66
C ALA A 297 -4.57 -20.39 -8.20
N ASN A 298 -3.38 -20.65 -7.66
CA ASN A 298 -3.20 -21.00 -6.25
C ASN A 298 -3.65 -19.87 -5.31
N LEU A 299 -3.30 -18.61 -5.60
CA LEU A 299 -3.77 -17.46 -4.81
C LEU A 299 -5.29 -17.29 -4.92
N MET A 300 -5.86 -17.43 -6.13
CA MET A 300 -7.31 -17.35 -6.37
C MET A 300 -8.07 -18.43 -5.61
N GLU A 301 -7.54 -19.65 -5.54
CA GLU A 301 -8.14 -20.73 -4.76
C GLU A 301 -8.19 -20.37 -3.26
N GLY A 302 -7.09 -19.79 -2.73
CA GLY A 302 -7.07 -19.32 -1.33
C GLY A 302 -8.10 -18.21 -1.06
N HIS A 303 -8.25 -17.27 -1.99
CA HIS A 303 -9.24 -16.21 -1.91
C HIS A 303 -10.68 -16.74 -1.97
N THR A 304 -11.01 -17.48 -3.03
CA THR A 304 -12.36 -18.01 -3.26
C THR A 304 -12.77 -19.02 -2.19
N SER A 305 -11.85 -19.84 -1.69
CA SER A 305 -12.12 -20.74 -0.57
C SER A 305 -12.48 -19.98 0.70
N PHE A 306 -11.80 -18.88 1.02
CA PHE A 306 -12.14 -18.06 2.18
C PHE A 306 -13.53 -17.42 2.04
N SER A 307 -13.81 -16.77 0.90
CA SER A 307 -15.10 -16.12 0.64
C SER A 307 -16.28 -17.11 0.61
N ARG A 308 -16.03 -18.38 0.26
CA ARG A 308 -17.05 -19.44 0.30
C ARG A 308 -17.25 -20.00 1.70
N ASP A 309 -16.17 -20.21 2.45
CA ASP A 309 -16.21 -20.90 3.75
C ASP A 309 -16.67 -19.98 4.90
N TYR A 310 -16.61 -18.66 4.73
CA TYR A 310 -17.02 -17.67 5.72
C TYR A 310 -18.07 -16.69 5.17
N PRO A 311 -19.00 -16.19 6.01
CA PRO A 311 -20.04 -15.26 5.59
C PRO A 311 -19.53 -13.83 5.49
N VAL A 312 -18.41 -13.62 4.80
CA VAL A 312 -17.81 -12.30 4.56
C VAL A 312 -18.37 -11.70 3.28
N ARG A 313 -18.26 -10.38 3.11
CA ARG A 313 -18.52 -9.75 1.82
C ARG A 313 -17.40 -10.09 0.84
N SER A 314 -17.73 -10.21 -0.43
CA SER A 314 -16.72 -10.38 -1.48
C SER A 314 -17.12 -9.62 -2.73
N HIS A 315 -16.14 -9.02 -3.38
CA HIS A 315 -16.27 -8.45 -4.72
C HIS A 315 -15.41 -9.26 -5.67
N GLY A 316 -16.03 -9.80 -6.70
CA GLY A 316 -15.46 -10.83 -7.55
C GLY A 316 -15.09 -10.38 -8.96
N ALA A 317 -14.59 -11.34 -9.73
CA ALA A 317 -14.53 -11.24 -11.18
C ALA A 317 -15.94 -11.08 -11.80
N LEU A 318 -16.01 -10.36 -12.92
CA LEU A 318 -17.25 -10.23 -13.69
C LEU A 318 -17.56 -11.52 -14.45
N ASP A 319 -18.84 -11.87 -14.57
CA ASP A 319 -19.28 -13.12 -15.20
C ASP A 319 -18.94 -13.21 -16.71
N THR A 320 -19.03 -12.08 -17.42
CA THR A 320 -19.00 -12.07 -18.89
C THR A 320 -17.81 -11.31 -19.48
N LEU A 321 -17.09 -10.53 -18.66
CA LEU A 321 -16.01 -9.67 -19.12
C LEU A 321 -14.76 -9.91 -18.26
N PRO A 322 -13.57 -9.82 -18.85
CA PRO A 322 -12.34 -9.98 -18.08
C PRO A 322 -12.12 -8.74 -17.22
N GLY A 323 -12.34 -8.84 -15.92
CA GLY A 323 -12.25 -7.74 -14.96
C GLY A 323 -12.98 -8.08 -13.66
N SER A 324 -13.02 -7.11 -12.76
CA SER A 324 -13.70 -7.19 -11.45
C SER A 324 -14.82 -6.16 -11.35
N GLU A 325 -15.61 -6.25 -10.28
CA GLU A 325 -16.58 -5.21 -9.93
C GLU A 325 -15.91 -3.83 -9.71
N GLY A 326 -14.66 -3.81 -9.26
CA GLY A 326 -13.90 -2.61 -9.03
C GLY A 326 -12.61 -2.83 -8.24
N ILE A 327 -11.73 -1.84 -8.32
CA ILE A 327 -10.51 -1.76 -7.51
C ILE A 327 -10.90 -1.56 -6.05
N CYS A 328 -10.32 -2.34 -5.14
CA CYS A 328 -10.71 -2.41 -3.73
C CYS A 328 -10.85 -1.02 -3.06
N HIS A 329 -9.89 -0.13 -3.26
CA HIS A 329 -9.90 1.21 -2.67
C HIS A 329 -11.03 2.10 -3.18
N ALA A 330 -11.31 2.03 -4.48
CA ALA A 330 -12.38 2.79 -5.10
C ALA A 330 -13.73 2.27 -4.59
N LEU A 331 -13.92 0.94 -4.52
CA LEU A 331 -15.12 0.34 -3.94
C LEU A 331 -15.29 0.70 -2.45
N MET A 332 -14.21 0.72 -1.67
CA MET A 332 -14.26 1.15 -0.27
C MET A 332 -14.80 2.57 -0.12
N ALA A 333 -14.31 3.53 -0.91
CA ALA A 333 -14.81 4.90 -0.87
C ALA A 333 -16.23 5.04 -1.47
N GLU A 334 -16.51 4.35 -2.56
CA GLU A 334 -17.78 4.44 -3.29
C GLU A 334 -18.95 3.74 -2.58
N GLN A 335 -18.69 2.73 -1.72
CA GLN A 335 -19.75 1.87 -1.19
C GLN A 335 -19.76 1.69 0.34
N TYR A 336 -18.61 1.83 1.03
CA TYR A 336 -18.48 1.36 2.41
C TYR A 336 -18.10 2.45 3.40
N ALA A 337 -16.91 3.03 3.26
CA ALA A 337 -16.31 3.90 4.27
C ALA A 337 -17.16 5.14 4.56
N LEU A 338 -17.27 5.52 5.83
CA LEU A 338 -17.95 6.75 6.28
C LEU A 338 -17.00 7.63 7.09
N PRO A 339 -17.20 8.97 7.08
CA PRO A 339 -16.35 9.88 7.83
C PRO A 339 -16.22 9.51 9.31
N GLY A 340 -14.99 9.57 9.83
CA GLY A 340 -14.68 9.23 11.22
C GLY A 340 -14.41 7.75 11.49
N GLN A 341 -14.63 6.86 10.53
CA GLN A 341 -14.37 5.42 10.68
C GLN A 341 -12.89 5.07 10.52
N VAL A 342 -12.53 3.88 11.02
CA VAL A 342 -11.23 3.23 10.82
C VAL A 342 -11.37 2.13 9.76
N ALA A 343 -10.57 2.21 8.70
CA ALA A 343 -10.52 1.19 7.65
C ALA A 343 -9.09 0.67 7.48
N CYS A 344 -8.90 -0.65 7.51
CA CYS A 344 -7.59 -1.25 7.26
C CYS A 344 -7.68 -2.34 6.19
N GLY A 345 -6.60 -2.47 5.40
CA GLY A 345 -6.54 -3.47 4.35
C GLY A 345 -5.13 -3.97 4.08
N THR A 346 -5.00 -5.12 3.41
CA THR A 346 -3.70 -5.71 3.03
C THR A 346 -2.96 -4.96 1.92
N ASP A 347 -3.36 -3.73 1.60
CA ASP A 347 -2.79 -2.93 0.52
C ASP A 347 -2.36 -1.54 1.02
N SER A 348 -1.22 -1.05 0.51
CA SER A 348 -0.62 0.24 0.88
C SER A 348 -1.45 1.47 0.51
N HIS A 349 -2.33 1.36 -0.47
CA HIS A 349 -3.14 2.43 -1.03
C HIS A 349 -4.53 2.55 -0.37
N THR A 350 -4.77 1.78 0.70
CA THR A 350 -5.90 1.93 1.63
C THR A 350 -6.17 3.38 2.09
N PRO A 351 -5.16 4.27 2.28
CA PRO A 351 -5.35 5.69 2.53
C PRO A 351 -6.28 6.45 1.55
N HIS A 352 -6.64 5.87 0.40
CA HIS A 352 -7.67 6.39 -0.50
C HIS A 352 -8.96 6.83 0.21
N SER A 353 -9.44 6.06 1.20
CA SER A 353 -10.67 6.40 1.96
C SER A 353 -10.50 7.59 2.90
N GLY A 354 -9.26 8.06 3.13
CA GLY A 354 -8.99 9.29 3.88
C GLY A 354 -9.59 10.56 3.27
N ALA A 355 -9.91 10.54 1.97
CA ALA A 355 -10.65 11.61 1.29
C ALA A 355 -12.06 11.85 1.84
N LEU A 356 -12.62 10.85 2.53
CA LEU A 356 -13.90 10.93 3.23
C LEU A 356 -13.72 11.31 4.71
N GLY A 357 -12.51 11.56 5.20
CA GLY A 357 -12.25 11.77 6.63
C GLY A 357 -12.17 10.49 7.45
N CYS A 358 -11.77 9.38 6.83
CA CYS A 358 -11.51 8.11 7.51
C CYS A 358 -10.05 8.03 7.97
N LEU A 359 -9.78 7.35 9.08
CA LEU A 359 -8.44 6.83 9.35
C LEU A 359 -8.26 5.53 8.56
N ALA A 360 -7.64 5.61 7.39
CA ALA A 360 -7.51 4.48 6.48
C ALA A 360 -6.04 4.12 6.21
N PHE A 361 -5.60 2.90 6.49
CA PHE A 361 -4.18 2.53 6.33
C PHE A 361 -3.96 1.07 5.96
N GLY A 362 -2.84 0.80 5.28
CA GLY A 362 -2.42 -0.56 4.95
C GLY A 362 -1.86 -1.29 6.17
N ALA A 363 -2.14 -2.58 6.29
CA ALA A 363 -1.66 -3.46 7.36
C ALA A 363 -1.18 -4.80 6.80
N GLY A 364 -0.33 -5.51 7.56
CA GLY A 364 0.16 -6.83 7.18
C GLY A 364 -0.93 -7.91 7.18
N ALA A 365 -0.65 -9.06 6.57
CA ALA A 365 -1.59 -10.19 6.54
C ALA A 365 -1.88 -10.73 7.96
N THR A 366 -0.89 -10.75 8.85
CA THR A 366 -1.06 -11.12 10.26
C THR A 366 -1.93 -10.11 11.01
N GLU A 367 -1.78 -8.81 10.74
CA GLU A 367 -2.60 -7.76 11.36
C GLU A 367 -4.05 -7.80 10.88
N ILE A 368 -4.26 -8.02 9.59
CA ILE A 368 -5.61 -8.21 9.03
C ILE A 368 -6.24 -9.50 9.55
N ALA A 369 -5.51 -10.62 9.56
CA ALA A 369 -5.97 -11.87 10.18
C ALA A 369 -6.34 -11.70 11.67
N ASN A 370 -5.56 -10.92 12.41
CA ASN A 370 -5.88 -10.56 13.78
C ASN A 370 -7.19 -9.76 13.86
N SER A 371 -7.34 -8.75 13.02
CA SER A 371 -8.52 -7.89 13.01
C SER A 371 -9.80 -8.64 12.65
N TRP A 372 -9.70 -9.68 11.81
CA TRP A 372 -10.83 -10.54 11.48
C TRP A 372 -11.38 -11.31 12.67
N VAL A 373 -10.53 -11.69 13.62
CA VAL A 373 -10.92 -12.48 14.80
C VAL A 373 -11.28 -11.58 15.98
N THR A 374 -10.58 -10.46 16.13
CA THR A 374 -10.67 -9.61 17.33
C THR A 374 -11.51 -8.35 17.11
N GLY A 375 -11.66 -7.89 15.87
CA GLY A 375 -12.20 -6.56 15.55
C GLY A 375 -11.20 -5.41 15.73
N TYR A 376 -9.98 -5.69 16.20
CA TYR A 376 -8.96 -4.68 16.47
C TYR A 376 -7.74 -4.81 15.55
N VAL A 377 -7.19 -3.66 15.17
CA VAL A 377 -5.95 -3.56 14.42
C VAL A 377 -4.89 -2.82 15.25
N ARG A 378 -3.64 -3.23 15.12
CA ARG A 378 -2.51 -2.56 15.75
C ARG A 378 -2.21 -1.26 15.01
N CYS A 379 -2.00 -0.19 15.77
CA CYS A 379 -1.63 1.12 15.25
C CYS A 379 -0.58 1.73 16.18
N LYS A 380 0.33 2.54 15.63
CA LYS A 380 1.17 3.42 16.43
C LYS A 380 0.56 4.81 16.35
N VAL A 381 0.29 5.46 17.47
CA VAL A 381 -0.31 6.81 17.46
C VAL A 381 0.63 7.74 16.68
N PRO A 382 0.23 8.20 15.48
CA PRO A 382 1.15 8.88 14.58
C PRO A 382 1.27 10.36 14.95
N GLU A 383 2.34 10.99 14.51
CA GLU A 383 2.38 12.45 14.43
C GLU A 383 1.78 12.91 13.08
N THR A 384 1.29 14.15 13.02
CA THR A 384 0.61 14.69 11.84
C THR A 384 1.43 15.83 11.21
N LEU A 385 1.61 15.74 9.89
CA LEU A 385 2.09 16.82 9.03
C LEU A 385 0.90 17.50 8.36
N ARG A 386 0.77 18.81 8.57
CA ARG A 386 -0.28 19.61 7.93
C ARG A 386 0.19 20.06 6.55
N ILE A 387 -0.61 19.79 5.52
CA ILE A 387 -0.39 20.29 4.15
C ILE A 387 -1.49 21.30 3.84
N GLU A 388 -1.18 22.59 3.91
CA GLU A 388 -2.11 23.67 3.55
C GLU A 388 -1.89 24.10 2.11
N ILE A 389 -2.91 23.96 1.28
CA ILE A 389 -2.88 24.35 -0.13
C ILE A 389 -3.95 25.40 -0.38
N ASP A 390 -3.54 26.66 -0.45
CA ASP A 390 -4.43 27.83 -0.56
C ASP A 390 -4.39 28.45 -1.97
N GLY A 391 -5.43 29.21 -2.31
CA GLY A 391 -5.64 29.74 -3.65
C GLY A 391 -6.34 28.75 -4.60
N GLU A 392 -6.24 29.03 -5.90
CA GLU A 392 -6.88 28.24 -6.96
C GLU A 392 -5.84 27.50 -7.82
N LEU A 393 -6.11 26.24 -8.15
CA LEU A 393 -5.31 25.51 -9.13
C LEU A 393 -5.52 26.08 -10.53
N ARG A 394 -4.47 26.05 -11.34
CA ARG A 394 -4.52 26.50 -12.74
C ARG A 394 -5.33 25.51 -13.59
N ASP A 395 -5.89 25.99 -14.69
CA ASP A 395 -6.56 25.13 -15.67
C ASP A 395 -5.66 23.97 -16.13
N GLY A 396 -6.20 22.75 -16.12
CA GLY A 396 -5.48 21.54 -16.51
C GLY A 396 -4.51 21.00 -15.45
N VAL A 397 -4.48 21.59 -14.24
CA VAL A 397 -3.76 21.07 -13.07
C VAL A 397 -4.73 20.29 -12.19
N THR A 398 -4.33 19.08 -11.82
CA THR A 398 -5.13 18.12 -11.03
C THR A 398 -4.46 17.80 -9.71
N ALA A 399 -5.15 17.07 -8.82
CA ALA A 399 -4.58 16.51 -7.60
C ALA A 399 -3.34 15.64 -7.88
N LYS A 400 -3.27 14.98 -9.04
CA LYS A 400 -2.07 14.24 -9.45
C LYS A 400 -0.86 15.18 -9.54
N ASP A 401 -1.02 16.34 -10.15
CA ASP A 401 0.05 17.34 -10.28
C ASP A 401 0.47 17.90 -8.92
N VAL A 402 -0.50 18.12 -8.01
CA VAL A 402 -0.24 18.51 -6.62
C VAL A 402 0.66 17.49 -5.91
N VAL A 403 0.34 16.20 -6.02
CA VAL A 403 1.15 15.15 -5.37
C VAL A 403 2.53 15.05 -6.00
N LEU A 404 2.64 15.12 -7.33
CA LEU A 404 3.95 15.11 -8.00
C LEU A 404 4.79 16.34 -7.61
N PHE A 405 4.15 17.49 -7.41
CA PHE A 405 4.78 18.69 -6.86
C PHE A 405 5.26 18.47 -5.42
N LEU A 406 4.48 17.82 -4.55
CA LEU A 406 4.91 17.47 -3.20
C LEU A 406 6.10 16.50 -3.20
N LEU A 407 6.04 15.45 -4.03
CA LEU A 407 7.06 14.40 -4.13
C LEU A 407 8.44 14.94 -4.53
N GLN A 408 8.51 16.03 -5.31
CA GLN A 408 9.79 16.66 -5.68
C GLN A 408 10.36 17.58 -4.58
N MET A 409 9.57 18.00 -3.58
CA MET A 409 10.02 18.95 -2.56
C MET A 409 11.08 18.33 -1.66
N ASP A 410 12.14 19.08 -1.35
CA ASP A 410 13.22 18.63 -0.45
C ASP A 410 12.70 18.26 0.96
N ALA A 411 11.66 18.95 1.43
CA ALA A 411 10.99 18.66 2.70
C ALA A 411 10.41 17.23 2.75
N ILE A 412 10.00 16.69 1.61
CA ILE A 412 9.51 15.31 1.48
C ILE A 412 10.67 14.36 1.18
N ARG A 413 11.51 14.69 0.18
CA ARG A 413 12.62 13.83 -0.28
C ARG A 413 13.69 13.56 0.77
N SER A 414 13.86 14.47 1.74
CA SER A 414 14.76 14.27 2.88
C SER A 414 14.33 13.16 3.84
N GLY A 415 13.13 12.58 3.66
CA GLY A 415 12.61 11.48 4.48
C GLY A 415 12.01 11.93 5.80
N GLY A 416 12.00 13.23 6.08
CA GLY A 416 11.40 13.79 7.29
C GLY A 416 9.92 13.43 7.42
N ALA A 417 9.18 13.26 6.32
CA ALA A 417 7.74 12.99 6.34
C ALA A 417 7.34 11.50 6.52
N ILE A 418 8.32 10.58 6.62
CA ILE A 418 8.06 9.14 6.64
C ILE A 418 7.26 8.73 7.90
N GLY A 419 6.20 7.96 7.71
CA GLY A 419 5.38 7.39 8.77
C GLY A 419 4.40 8.36 9.45
N LEU A 420 4.22 9.56 8.90
CA LEU A 420 3.28 10.55 9.42
C LEU A 420 1.90 10.45 8.78
N VAL A 421 0.92 11.03 9.46
CA VAL A 421 -0.33 11.43 8.83
C VAL A 421 -0.09 12.67 7.98
N PHE A 422 -0.57 12.65 6.74
CA PHE A 422 -0.67 13.83 5.90
C PHE A 422 -2.10 14.36 5.98
N GLU A 423 -2.29 15.42 6.74
CA GLU A 423 -3.59 16.07 6.87
C GLU A 423 -3.67 17.23 5.89
N TYR A 424 -4.48 17.07 4.84
CA TYR A 424 -4.62 18.05 3.76
C TYR A 424 -5.72 19.06 4.07
N GLY A 425 -5.39 20.33 3.84
CA GLY A 425 -6.27 21.47 4.02
C GLY A 425 -6.02 22.58 3.02
N GLY A 426 -6.60 23.74 3.30
CA GLY A 426 -6.53 24.92 2.45
C GLY A 426 -7.67 25.04 1.45
N GLU A 427 -7.77 26.21 0.84
CA GLU A 427 -8.86 26.57 -0.08
C GLU A 427 -8.95 25.64 -1.30
N ALA A 428 -7.81 25.27 -1.89
CA ALA A 428 -7.76 24.41 -3.06
C ALA A 428 -8.29 23.00 -2.75
N VAL A 429 -7.91 22.42 -1.61
CA VAL A 429 -8.37 21.08 -1.19
C VAL A 429 -9.87 21.08 -0.89
N ARG A 430 -10.40 22.15 -0.28
CA ARG A 430 -11.85 22.32 -0.07
C ARG A 430 -12.62 22.44 -1.38
N ALA A 431 -12.01 23.02 -2.42
CA ALA A 431 -12.62 23.13 -3.75
C ALA A 431 -12.65 21.81 -4.53
N MET A 432 -11.68 20.91 -4.30
CA MET A 432 -11.59 19.61 -4.97
C MET A 432 -12.82 18.72 -4.74
N SER A 433 -13.15 17.89 -5.73
CA SER A 433 -14.08 16.78 -5.57
C SER A 433 -13.52 15.69 -4.67
N ILE A 434 -14.37 14.78 -4.20
CA ILE A 434 -13.92 13.63 -3.40
C ILE A 434 -13.00 12.72 -4.22
N ASP A 435 -13.25 12.58 -5.52
CA ASP A 435 -12.38 11.82 -6.41
C ASP A 435 -10.95 12.43 -6.40
N GLU A 436 -10.80 13.75 -6.56
CA GLU A 436 -9.49 14.40 -6.52
C GLU A 436 -8.83 14.34 -5.14
N ARG A 437 -9.60 14.50 -4.06
CA ARG A 437 -9.09 14.29 -2.68
C ARG A 437 -8.58 12.85 -2.48
N ALA A 438 -9.24 11.87 -3.09
CA ALA A 438 -8.82 10.48 -3.02
C ALA A 438 -7.49 10.24 -3.74
N THR A 439 -7.19 10.96 -4.83
CA THR A 439 -5.86 10.97 -5.43
C THR A 439 -4.80 11.48 -4.45
N LEU A 440 -5.08 12.57 -3.70
CA LEU A 440 -4.16 13.10 -2.69
C LEU A 440 -3.87 12.08 -1.59
N THR A 441 -4.92 11.55 -0.94
CA THR A 441 -4.73 10.67 0.23
C THR A 441 -4.18 9.31 -0.16
N ASN A 442 -4.55 8.78 -1.32
CA ASN A 442 -4.04 7.52 -1.85
C ASN A 442 -2.51 7.57 -2.07
N MET A 443 -2.01 8.63 -2.70
CA MET A 443 -0.58 8.73 -3.01
C MET A 443 0.29 9.14 -1.82
N VAL A 444 -0.27 9.27 -0.61
CA VAL A 444 0.56 9.39 0.61
C VAL A 444 1.47 8.18 0.81
N ALA A 445 1.09 7.02 0.28
CA ALA A 445 1.95 5.86 0.22
C ALA A 445 3.28 6.13 -0.52
N GLU A 446 3.25 6.94 -1.58
CA GLU A 446 4.46 7.35 -2.33
C GLU A 446 5.25 8.44 -1.59
N LEU A 447 4.57 9.29 -0.82
CA LEU A 447 5.20 10.29 0.06
C LEU A 447 5.86 9.66 1.31
N GLY A 448 5.73 8.35 1.48
CA GLY A 448 6.24 7.59 2.63
C GLY A 448 5.41 7.76 3.91
N GLY A 449 4.24 8.39 3.83
CA GLY A 449 3.37 8.62 4.97
C GLY A 449 2.68 7.34 5.47
N PHE A 450 2.14 7.42 6.69
CA PHE A 450 1.30 6.38 7.28
C PHE A 450 -0.09 6.37 6.66
N THR A 451 -0.70 7.55 6.49
CA THR A 451 -2.00 7.72 5.84
C THR A 451 -2.20 9.19 5.43
N GLY A 452 -3.13 9.45 4.51
CA GLY A 452 -3.61 10.78 4.18
C GLY A 452 -5.05 10.96 4.66
N ILE A 453 -5.42 12.16 5.08
CA ILE A 453 -6.78 12.47 5.49
C ILE A 453 -7.17 13.90 5.08
N VAL A 454 -8.45 14.07 4.71
CA VAL A 454 -9.09 15.37 4.51
C VAL A 454 -10.25 15.46 5.48
N GLU A 455 -10.44 16.62 6.12
CA GLU A 455 -11.61 16.85 6.97
C GLU A 455 -12.90 16.69 6.13
N PRO A 456 -13.90 15.93 6.61
CA PRO A 456 -15.17 15.80 5.92
C PRO A 456 -15.92 17.14 5.91
N ASP A 457 -16.56 17.45 4.79
CA ASP A 457 -17.29 18.69 4.59
C ASP A 457 -18.61 18.48 3.81
N ALA A 458 -19.23 19.57 3.37
CA ALA A 458 -20.46 19.51 2.60
C ALA A 458 -20.31 18.74 1.27
N ARG A 459 -19.11 18.73 0.66
CA ARG A 459 -18.84 17.92 -0.55
C ARG A 459 -18.75 16.45 -0.21
N THR A 460 -18.19 16.09 0.95
CA THR A 460 -18.22 14.71 1.46
C THR A 460 -19.65 14.22 1.63
N ALA A 461 -20.51 15.01 2.29
CA ALA A 461 -21.92 14.66 2.45
C ALA A 461 -22.66 14.55 1.10
N ALA A 462 -22.41 15.48 0.17
CA ALA A 462 -22.99 15.45 -1.17
C ALA A 462 -22.55 14.21 -1.97
N PHE A 463 -21.27 13.84 -1.92
CA PHE A 463 -20.74 12.63 -2.55
C PHE A 463 -21.44 11.37 -2.01
N LEU A 464 -21.56 11.23 -0.69
CA LEU A 464 -22.24 10.09 -0.07
C LEU A 464 -23.73 10.03 -0.49
N LYS A 465 -24.39 11.18 -0.57
CA LYS A 465 -25.79 11.25 -1.02
C LYS A 465 -25.93 10.88 -2.49
N GLU A 466 -25.11 11.44 -3.36
CA GLU A 466 -25.15 11.23 -4.81
C GLU A 466 -24.79 9.79 -5.18
N ARG A 467 -23.70 9.25 -4.60
CA ARG A 467 -23.14 7.95 -4.98
C ARG A 467 -23.84 6.77 -4.30
N ARG A 468 -24.34 6.97 -3.08
CA ARG A 468 -24.84 5.88 -2.22
C ARG A 468 -26.26 6.11 -1.71
N GLY A 469 -26.85 7.29 -1.93
CA GLY A 469 -28.14 7.65 -1.35
C GLY A 469 -28.10 7.93 0.17
N VAL A 470 -26.90 7.96 0.78
CA VAL A 470 -26.72 8.10 2.23
C VAL A 470 -26.85 9.56 2.65
N ASP A 471 -27.80 9.86 3.54
CA ASP A 471 -27.93 11.16 4.19
C ASP A 471 -26.96 11.26 5.38
N PHE A 472 -25.75 11.75 5.13
CA PHE A 472 -24.71 11.90 6.16
C PHE A 472 -24.66 13.33 6.68
N SER A 473 -24.61 13.49 8.01
CA SER A 473 -24.40 14.78 8.67
C SER A 473 -23.01 14.85 9.27
N VAL A 474 -22.20 15.80 8.79
CA VAL A 474 -20.85 16.04 9.36
C VAL A 474 -20.99 16.59 10.77
N GLU A 475 -20.44 15.87 11.74
CA GLU A 475 -20.48 16.26 13.14
C GLU A 475 -19.39 17.26 13.49
N SER A 476 -19.62 18.09 14.50
CA SER A 476 -18.68 19.17 14.89
C SER A 476 -17.30 18.68 15.34
N TRP A 477 -17.18 17.42 15.74
CA TRP A 477 -15.93 16.82 16.17
C TRP A 477 -15.05 16.34 15.00
N MET A 478 -15.62 16.18 13.81
CA MET A 478 -14.95 15.62 12.62
C MET A 478 -14.06 16.66 11.92
N LYS A 479 -13.21 17.30 12.71
CA LYS A 479 -12.18 18.25 12.28
C LYS A 479 -11.10 18.34 13.36
N SER A 480 -9.91 18.78 12.99
CA SER A 480 -8.86 19.10 13.96
C SER A 480 -9.31 20.25 14.87
N ASP A 481 -8.84 20.26 16.12
CA ASP A 481 -9.02 21.42 16.99
C ASP A 481 -8.28 22.64 16.43
N PRO A 482 -8.75 23.87 16.67
CA PRO A 482 -8.10 25.08 16.17
C PRO A 482 -6.61 25.19 16.54
N ASP A 483 -6.25 24.70 17.73
CA ASP A 483 -4.88 24.72 18.26
C ASP A 483 -4.21 23.32 18.23
N ALA A 484 -4.70 22.42 17.39
CA ALA A 484 -4.15 21.07 17.24
C ALA A 484 -2.64 21.10 16.96
N ILE A 485 -1.89 20.24 17.64
CA ILE A 485 -0.42 20.25 17.56
C ILE A 485 0.01 19.44 16.34
N TYR A 486 0.51 20.09 15.30
CA TYR A 486 1.15 19.41 14.17
C TYR A 486 2.65 19.29 14.40
N ARG A 487 3.26 18.23 13.87
CA ARG A 487 4.72 18.09 13.89
C ARG A 487 5.38 19.14 13.02
N ASP A 488 4.79 19.43 11.86
CA ASP A 488 5.20 20.49 10.94
C ASP A 488 4.02 20.92 10.06
N THR A 489 4.17 22.03 9.35
CA THR A 489 3.20 22.53 8.37
C THR A 489 3.88 22.96 7.08
N ILE A 490 3.51 22.32 5.97
CA ILE A 490 3.90 22.74 4.62
C ILE A 490 2.77 23.60 4.05
N ARG A 491 3.09 24.83 3.64
CA ARG A 491 2.15 25.75 2.98
C ARG A 491 2.48 25.88 1.50
N ILE A 492 1.47 25.75 0.65
CA ILE A 492 1.61 25.78 -0.81
C ILE A 492 0.59 26.74 -1.38
N ASP A 493 1.06 27.62 -2.26
CA ASP A 493 0.20 28.44 -3.11
C ASP A 493 -0.17 27.62 -4.35
N ALA A 494 -1.45 27.28 -4.48
CA ALA A 494 -1.99 26.45 -5.54
C ALA A 494 -1.70 27.01 -6.95
N SER A 495 -1.62 28.34 -7.09
CA SER A 495 -1.38 29.01 -8.38
C SER A 495 0.03 28.78 -8.92
N ARG A 496 0.96 28.33 -8.06
CA ARG A 496 2.34 28.00 -8.45
C ARG A 496 2.50 26.58 -9.01
N ILE A 497 1.48 25.74 -8.86
CA ILE A 497 1.52 24.37 -9.35
C ILE A 497 1.21 24.40 -10.85
N GLU A 498 2.11 23.82 -11.63
CA GLU A 498 1.96 23.63 -13.08
C GLU A 498 1.63 22.15 -13.36
N PRO A 499 1.22 21.77 -14.58
CA PRO A 499 1.18 20.36 -14.94
C PRO A 499 2.54 19.70 -14.68
N MET A 500 2.53 18.59 -13.96
CA MET A 500 3.74 17.91 -13.49
C MET A 500 3.93 16.57 -14.20
N LEU A 501 5.19 16.19 -14.34
CA LEU A 501 5.63 14.87 -14.75
C LEU A 501 6.51 14.27 -13.65
N ALA A 502 6.58 12.94 -13.55
CA ALA A 502 7.70 12.26 -12.89
C ALA A 502 8.52 11.49 -13.93
N ARG A 503 9.84 11.72 -13.95
CA ARG A 503 10.77 10.99 -14.81
C ARG A 503 10.86 9.52 -14.38
N PRO A 504 11.22 8.59 -15.29
CA PRO A 504 11.38 7.18 -14.98
C PRO A 504 12.25 6.90 -13.75
N GLY A 505 11.92 5.81 -13.06
CA GLY A 505 12.72 5.24 -11.97
C GLY A 505 12.23 5.59 -10.57
N ASP A 506 11.64 6.77 -10.34
CA ASP A 506 11.14 7.19 -9.03
C ASP A 506 10.03 8.25 -9.15
N PRO A 507 8.89 8.12 -8.43
CA PRO A 507 7.83 9.14 -8.43
C PRO A 507 8.29 10.52 -7.94
N GLY A 508 9.34 10.58 -7.12
CA GLY A 508 10.01 11.79 -6.64
C GLY A 508 10.84 12.53 -7.69
N ASN A 509 11.05 11.96 -8.88
CA ASN A 509 11.77 12.61 -9.98
C ASN A 509 10.88 13.62 -10.73
N GLY A 510 10.19 14.49 -9.98
CA GLY A 510 9.26 15.48 -10.51
C GLY A 510 9.92 16.50 -11.44
N VAL A 511 9.17 16.95 -12.44
CA VAL A 511 9.51 18.09 -13.29
C VAL A 511 8.22 18.76 -13.79
N PRO A 512 8.11 20.09 -13.75
CA PRO A 512 7.03 20.79 -14.43
C PRO A 512 7.07 20.47 -15.93
N ALA A 513 5.96 20.00 -16.50
CA ALA A 513 5.87 19.62 -17.90
C ALA A 513 6.32 20.74 -18.87
N PRO A 514 6.05 22.04 -18.63
CA PRO A 514 6.57 23.11 -19.47
C PRO A 514 8.10 23.25 -19.47
N GLN A 515 8.79 22.67 -18.49
CA GLN A 515 10.26 22.73 -18.33
C GLN A 515 10.96 21.49 -18.90
N LEU A 516 10.23 20.62 -19.61
CA LEU A 516 10.81 19.45 -20.26
C LEU A 516 11.74 19.92 -21.41
N ALA A 517 13.05 19.73 -21.22
CA ALA A 517 14.08 20.28 -22.12
C ALA A 517 14.14 19.60 -23.49
N GLN A 518 13.70 18.34 -23.58
CA GLN A 518 13.75 17.54 -24.79
C GLN A 518 12.40 16.89 -25.04
N GLU A 519 12.04 16.78 -26.31
CA GLU A 519 10.88 16.02 -26.72
C GLU A 519 11.06 14.54 -26.41
N VAL A 520 10.05 13.93 -25.78
CA VAL A 520 10.04 12.50 -25.43
C VAL A 520 8.87 11.86 -26.19
N ALA A 521 9.18 11.06 -27.21
CA ALA A 521 8.20 10.23 -27.89
C ALA A 521 7.65 9.16 -26.95
N ILE A 522 6.40 8.75 -27.17
CA ILE A 522 5.75 7.70 -26.36
C ILE A 522 5.16 6.60 -27.24
N ASP A 523 5.26 5.37 -26.75
CA ASP A 523 4.66 4.19 -27.38
C ASP A 523 3.34 3.80 -26.71
N ILE A 524 3.21 4.12 -25.42
CA ILE A 524 2.06 3.73 -24.59
C ILE A 524 1.60 4.93 -23.76
N ALA A 525 0.30 5.16 -23.76
CA ALA A 525 -0.38 6.03 -22.81
C ALA A 525 -1.35 5.20 -21.98
N TYR A 526 -1.30 5.34 -20.66
CA TYR A 526 -2.13 4.57 -19.74
C TYR A 526 -2.88 5.46 -18.76
N GLY A 527 -4.20 5.54 -18.90
CA GLY A 527 -5.10 6.13 -17.92
C GLY A 527 -5.84 5.05 -17.15
N GLY A 528 -5.94 5.15 -15.83
CA GLY A 528 -6.50 4.09 -14.99
C GLY A 528 -5.76 3.87 -13.67
N SER A 529 -6.09 2.80 -12.95
CA SER A 529 -5.71 2.48 -11.55
C SER A 529 -6.55 3.18 -10.47
N CYS A 530 -6.22 2.95 -9.19
CA CYS A 530 -6.88 3.59 -8.07
C CYS A 530 -6.72 5.12 -8.03
N THR A 531 -5.68 5.69 -8.65
CA THR A 531 -5.51 7.16 -8.72
C THR A 531 -6.06 7.81 -9.96
N ALA A 532 -6.40 7.06 -11.02
CA ALA A 532 -6.80 7.66 -12.29
C ALA A 532 -7.90 6.89 -13.02
N GLY A 533 -8.75 6.18 -12.28
CA GLY A 533 -9.89 5.43 -12.80
C GLY A 533 -11.25 5.88 -12.27
N LYS A 534 -11.34 7.06 -11.64
CA LYS A 534 -12.56 7.60 -11.00
C LYS A 534 -13.39 8.40 -12.00
N ARG A 535 -14.57 8.89 -11.61
CA ARG A 535 -15.45 9.62 -12.55
C ARG A 535 -14.77 10.90 -13.04
N GLU A 536 -14.20 11.68 -12.12
CA GLU A 536 -13.51 12.92 -12.47
C GLU A 536 -12.33 12.70 -13.42
N ASP A 537 -11.56 11.61 -13.24
CA ASP A 537 -10.45 11.29 -14.15
C ASP A 537 -10.95 11.03 -15.58
N PHE A 538 -12.09 10.36 -15.72
CA PHE A 538 -12.74 10.11 -17.00
C PHE A 538 -13.34 11.37 -17.62
N ASP A 539 -13.80 12.32 -16.82
CA ASP A 539 -14.21 13.65 -17.30
C ASP A 539 -13.01 14.36 -17.95
N TYR A 540 -11.84 14.32 -17.31
CA TYR A 540 -10.60 14.89 -17.85
C TYR A 540 -10.13 14.20 -19.13
N TYR A 541 -10.11 12.86 -19.16
CA TYR A 541 -9.78 12.10 -20.38
C TYR A 541 -10.74 12.45 -21.51
N HIS A 542 -12.04 12.48 -21.22
CA HIS A 542 -13.06 12.78 -22.20
C HIS A 542 -12.92 14.19 -22.76
N GLU A 543 -12.64 15.20 -21.94
CA GLU A 543 -12.46 16.58 -22.42
C GLU A 543 -11.36 16.67 -23.49
N VAL A 544 -10.20 16.09 -23.22
CA VAL A 544 -9.05 16.11 -24.14
C VAL A 544 -9.35 15.32 -25.41
N LEU A 545 -9.88 14.10 -25.27
CA LEU A 545 -10.14 13.22 -26.39
C LEU A 545 -11.28 13.74 -27.28
N ARG A 546 -12.33 14.33 -26.70
CA ARG A 546 -13.40 14.99 -27.45
C ARG A 546 -12.82 16.14 -28.27
N TRP A 547 -12.02 17.00 -27.65
CA TRP A 547 -11.39 18.13 -28.33
C TRP A 547 -10.56 17.68 -29.55
N GLY A 548 -9.81 16.58 -29.40
CA GLY A 548 -9.02 15.99 -30.48
C GLY A 548 -9.90 15.44 -31.61
N VAL A 549 -10.89 14.60 -31.27
CA VAL A 549 -11.79 13.96 -32.23
C VAL A 549 -12.59 14.98 -33.05
N GLU A 550 -13.04 16.08 -32.44
CA GLU A 550 -13.73 17.18 -33.12
C GLU A 550 -12.86 17.90 -34.18
N ARG A 551 -11.54 17.73 -34.10
CA ARG A 551 -10.55 18.28 -35.05
C ARG A 551 -9.97 17.21 -35.99
N GLY A 552 -10.53 16.01 -35.98
CA GLY A 552 -10.00 14.88 -36.75
C GLY A 552 -8.69 14.30 -36.21
N ILE A 553 -8.30 14.67 -34.98
CA ILE A 553 -7.12 14.13 -34.30
C ILE A 553 -7.54 12.87 -33.53
N ARG A 554 -6.73 11.83 -33.62
CA ARG A 554 -6.89 10.57 -32.88
C ARG A 554 -5.58 10.26 -32.15
N VAL A 555 -5.55 9.18 -31.38
CA VAL A 555 -4.30 8.65 -30.83
C VAL A 555 -3.28 8.52 -31.97
N ALA A 556 -2.05 9.00 -31.74
CA ALA A 556 -1.02 9.11 -32.76
C ALA A 556 -0.57 7.72 -33.29
N ASP A 557 -0.15 7.68 -34.55
CA ASP A 557 0.39 6.46 -35.16
C ASP A 557 1.61 5.96 -34.38
N GLY A 558 1.61 4.67 -34.02
CA GLY A 558 2.66 4.06 -33.19
C GLY A 558 2.41 4.15 -31.68
N THR A 559 1.45 4.97 -31.23
CA THR A 559 1.06 5.07 -29.81
C THR A 559 -0.20 4.25 -29.53
N ARG A 560 -0.28 3.64 -28.34
CA ARG A 560 -1.50 2.96 -27.85
C ARG A 560 -2.01 3.64 -26.59
N LEU A 561 -3.28 4.02 -26.56
CA LEU A 561 -3.93 4.55 -25.37
C LEU A 561 -4.84 3.50 -24.73
N PHE A 562 -4.59 3.19 -23.46
CA PHE A 562 -5.46 2.37 -22.62
C PHE A 562 -6.17 3.26 -21.60
N LEU A 563 -7.49 3.12 -21.47
CA LEU A 563 -8.26 3.71 -20.37
C LEU A 563 -8.93 2.61 -19.55
N GLN A 564 -8.56 2.50 -18.28
CA GLN A 564 -9.10 1.52 -17.35
C GLN A 564 -10.10 2.16 -16.38
N PHE A 565 -11.31 1.61 -16.33
CA PHE A 565 -12.31 2.01 -15.34
C PHE A 565 -11.90 1.55 -13.93
N GLY A 566 -12.04 2.41 -12.93
CA GLY A 566 -11.74 2.05 -11.54
C GLY A 566 -12.79 1.12 -10.94
N THR A 567 -14.07 1.30 -11.29
CA THR A 567 -15.20 0.46 -10.89
C THR A 567 -16.21 0.32 -12.03
N MET A 568 -17.12 -0.65 -11.92
CA MET A 568 -18.25 -0.74 -12.83
C MET A 568 -19.17 0.48 -12.76
N ALA A 569 -19.28 1.14 -11.59
CA ALA A 569 -20.05 2.37 -11.45
C ALA A 569 -19.46 3.54 -12.25
N VAL A 570 -18.12 3.62 -12.36
CA VAL A 570 -17.46 4.59 -13.25
C VAL A 570 -17.75 4.27 -14.71
N ARG A 571 -17.67 3.01 -15.11
CA ARG A 571 -18.04 2.61 -16.48
C ARG A 571 -19.48 2.99 -16.83
N SER A 572 -20.43 2.66 -15.96
CA SER A 572 -21.85 3.01 -16.17
C SER A 572 -22.07 4.52 -16.23
N TYR A 573 -21.29 5.29 -15.47
CA TYR A 573 -21.30 6.75 -15.60
C TYR A 573 -20.82 7.22 -16.98
N CYS A 574 -19.68 6.70 -17.46
CA CYS A 574 -19.16 7.04 -18.78
C CYS A 574 -20.14 6.65 -19.91
N GLU A 575 -20.86 5.54 -19.77
CA GLU A 575 -21.95 5.13 -20.66
C GLU A 575 -23.09 6.16 -20.65
N ALA A 576 -23.56 6.54 -19.45
CA ALA A 576 -24.64 7.50 -19.28
C ALA A 576 -24.29 8.91 -19.80
N GLN A 577 -23.03 9.34 -19.68
CA GLN A 577 -22.54 10.61 -20.21
C GLN A 577 -22.24 10.57 -21.72
N GLY A 578 -22.30 9.39 -22.36
CA GLY A 578 -22.00 9.25 -23.78
C GLY A 578 -20.50 9.36 -24.12
N TYR A 579 -19.61 8.98 -23.21
CA TYR A 579 -18.17 9.06 -23.41
C TYR A 579 -17.62 7.94 -24.29
N LEU A 580 -18.22 6.74 -24.24
CA LEU A 580 -17.69 5.58 -24.96
C LEU A 580 -17.53 5.80 -26.48
N PRO A 581 -18.50 6.40 -27.20
CA PRO A 581 -18.33 6.71 -28.62
C PRO A 581 -17.19 7.68 -28.92
N VAL A 582 -16.86 8.59 -28.00
CA VAL A 582 -15.71 9.50 -28.15
C VAL A 582 -14.42 8.71 -28.01
N PHE A 583 -14.32 7.85 -26.99
CA PHE A 583 -13.16 7.00 -26.76
C PHE A 583 -12.90 6.06 -27.95
N GLU A 584 -13.94 5.44 -28.48
CA GLU A 584 -13.84 4.59 -29.68
C GLU A 584 -13.33 5.38 -30.89
N ARG A 585 -13.92 6.55 -31.18
CA ARG A 585 -13.46 7.41 -32.30
C ARG A 585 -12.03 7.90 -32.13
N ALA A 586 -11.59 8.14 -30.89
CA ALA A 586 -10.22 8.54 -30.59
C ALA A 586 -9.21 7.39 -30.75
N GLY A 587 -9.65 6.13 -30.78
CA GLY A 587 -8.77 4.96 -30.86
C GLY A 587 -8.33 4.42 -29.49
N VAL A 588 -9.12 4.64 -28.45
CA VAL A 588 -8.84 4.15 -27.09
C VAL A 588 -9.10 2.64 -26.99
N THR A 589 -8.21 1.92 -26.31
CA THR A 589 -8.47 0.58 -25.80
C THR A 589 -9.03 0.66 -24.39
N LEU A 590 -10.31 0.33 -24.21
CA LEU A 590 -10.94 0.31 -22.89
C LEU A 590 -10.57 -0.97 -22.12
N VAL A 591 -10.28 -0.81 -20.84
CA VAL A 591 -9.92 -1.89 -19.92
C VAL A 591 -10.93 -1.93 -18.77
N MET A 592 -11.41 -3.13 -18.44
CA MET A 592 -12.34 -3.32 -17.33
C MET A 592 -11.64 -3.16 -15.96
N PRO A 593 -12.41 -2.98 -14.87
CA PRO A 593 -11.82 -2.76 -13.57
C PRO A 593 -10.93 -3.89 -13.06
N GLY A 594 -9.86 -3.50 -12.39
CA GLY A 594 -8.83 -4.34 -11.78
C GLY A 594 -7.57 -3.51 -11.53
N CYS A 595 -6.60 -4.02 -10.78
CA CYS A 595 -5.37 -3.24 -10.52
C CYS A 595 -4.54 -3.02 -11.82
N GLY A 596 -4.64 -3.95 -12.78
CA GLY A 596 -4.18 -3.74 -14.15
C GLY A 596 -2.67 -3.54 -14.29
N SER A 597 -2.25 -2.61 -15.15
CA SER A 597 -0.82 -2.34 -15.43
C SER A 597 -0.09 -1.76 -14.21
N CYS A 598 -0.80 -1.11 -13.27
CA CYS A 598 -0.23 -0.54 -12.06
C CYS A 598 0.51 -1.59 -11.20
N ALA A 599 -0.03 -2.81 -11.15
CA ALA A 599 0.58 -3.95 -10.45
C ALA A 599 1.33 -4.90 -11.40
N ASN A 600 1.58 -4.51 -12.65
CA ASN A 600 2.14 -5.39 -13.69
C ASN A 600 1.26 -6.63 -13.97
N CYS A 601 -0.07 -6.52 -13.79
CA CYS A 601 -1.03 -7.62 -13.79
C CYS A 601 -2.16 -7.47 -14.83
N GLY A 602 -1.96 -6.69 -15.90
CA GLY A 602 -2.98 -6.51 -16.96
C GLY A 602 -2.47 -5.85 -18.24
N PRO A 603 -3.35 -5.50 -19.19
CA PRO A 603 -2.96 -4.85 -20.44
C PRO A 603 -2.38 -3.44 -20.19
N GLY A 604 -1.64 -2.92 -21.17
CA GLY A 604 -1.02 -1.58 -21.11
C GLY A 604 0.38 -1.54 -20.50
N GLN A 605 1.02 -2.69 -20.31
CA GLN A 605 2.44 -2.79 -19.96
C GLN A 605 3.31 -2.71 -21.22
N SER A 606 4.54 -2.21 -21.07
CA SER A 606 5.53 -2.39 -22.13
C SER A 606 5.98 -3.85 -22.25
N ALA A 607 6.38 -4.23 -23.45
CA ALA A 607 6.96 -5.52 -23.80
C ALA A 607 8.48 -5.43 -23.99
N ASP A 608 8.98 -4.26 -24.41
CA ASP A 608 10.39 -4.01 -24.70
C ASP A 608 10.97 -2.92 -23.77
N ALA A 609 12.28 -2.99 -23.53
CA ALA A 609 12.99 -2.01 -22.70
C ALA A 609 13.14 -0.64 -23.37
N ASN A 610 12.98 -0.57 -24.70
CA ASN A 610 13.05 0.67 -25.48
C ASN A 610 11.71 1.40 -25.57
N GLU A 611 10.60 0.77 -25.15
CA GLU A 611 9.29 1.42 -25.17
C GLU A 611 9.18 2.44 -24.03
N VAL A 612 8.57 3.59 -24.33
CA VAL A 612 8.28 4.66 -23.37
C VAL A 612 6.79 4.73 -23.11
N THR A 613 6.42 4.67 -21.83
CA THR A 613 5.05 4.79 -21.34
C THR A 613 4.85 6.13 -20.63
N ILE A 614 3.77 6.84 -20.92
CA ILE A 614 3.24 7.89 -20.03
C ILE A 614 1.98 7.36 -19.32
N SER A 615 1.90 7.51 -18.00
CA SER A 615 0.88 6.84 -17.20
C SER A 615 0.36 7.69 -16.06
N ALA A 616 -0.93 7.55 -15.75
CA ALA A 616 -1.57 8.22 -14.61
C ALA A 616 -1.55 7.38 -13.31
N ILE A 617 -0.89 6.21 -13.33
CA ILE A 617 -0.70 5.36 -12.15
C ILE A 617 0.18 6.02 -11.08
N ASN A 618 0.20 5.44 -9.88
CA ASN A 618 0.92 5.93 -8.71
C ASN A 618 2.45 5.89 -8.80
N ARG A 619 3.02 4.85 -9.42
CA ARG A 619 4.44 4.48 -9.26
C ARG A 619 5.09 4.13 -10.60
N ASN A 620 6.35 4.51 -10.78
CA ASN A 620 7.15 4.23 -11.99
C ASN A 620 8.55 3.66 -11.69
N PHE A 621 8.67 2.88 -10.62
CA PHE A 621 9.89 2.12 -10.35
C PHE A 621 10.24 1.17 -11.51
N PRO A 622 11.52 0.85 -11.76
CA PRO A 622 11.91 -0.05 -12.84
C PRO A 622 11.16 -1.39 -12.78
N GLY A 623 10.60 -1.84 -13.91
CA GLY A 623 9.84 -3.10 -14.01
C GLY A 623 8.39 -3.04 -13.50
N ARG A 624 7.90 -1.87 -13.04
CA ARG A 624 6.56 -1.73 -12.45
C ARG A 624 5.42 -1.97 -13.44
N SER A 625 5.59 -1.59 -14.71
CA SER A 625 4.57 -1.70 -15.76
C SER A 625 5.22 -2.12 -17.09
N GLY A 626 5.99 -3.20 -17.03
CA GLY A 626 6.84 -3.65 -18.13
C GLY A 626 8.32 -3.26 -17.98
N PRO A 627 9.20 -3.74 -18.88
CA PRO A 627 10.64 -3.51 -18.84
C PRO A 627 11.09 -2.12 -19.34
N GLY A 628 10.18 -1.32 -19.89
CA GLY A 628 10.47 -0.01 -20.49
C GLY A 628 10.37 1.14 -19.50
N ASP A 629 10.60 2.36 -20.00
CA ASP A 629 10.56 3.58 -19.20
C ASP A 629 9.12 4.02 -18.95
N VAL A 630 8.83 4.46 -17.71
CA VAL A 630 7.49 4.92 -17.31
C VAL A 630 7.56 6.33 -16.75
N TRP A 631 6.87 7.26 -17.41
CA TRP A 631 6.63 8.62 -16.95
C TRP A 631 5.29 8.70 -16.24
N LEU A 632 5.23 9.39 -15.10
CA LEU A 632 3.96 9.68 -14.43
C LEU A 632 3.44 11.04 -14.83
N ALA A 633 2.12 11.17 -15.02
CA ALA A 633 1.48 12.43 -15.37
C ALA A 633 0.00 12.44 -14.94
N SER A 634 -0.63 13.61 -14.99
CA SER A 634 -2.07 13.76 -14.77
C SER A 634 -2.92 13.17 -15.91
N PRO A 635 -4.21 12.85 -15.66
CA PRO A 635 -5.14 12.40 -16.69
C PRO A 635 -5.14 13.28 -17.95
N TYR A 636 -5.17 14.61 -17.80
CA TYR A 636 -5.06 15.57 -18.90
C TYR A 636 -3.81 15.36 -19.73
N THR A 637 -2.65 15.28 -19.07
CA THR A 637 -1.35 15.17 -19.74
C THR A 637 -1.19 13.82 -20.42
N VAL A 638 -1.68 12.73 -19.84
CA VAL A 638 -1.68 11.39 -20.47
C VAL A 638 -2.50 11.39 -21.76
N ALA A 639 -3.75 11.88 -21.73
CA ALA A 639 -4.59 11.92 -22.92
C ALA A 639 -4.03 12.86 -23.99
N ALA A 640 -3.50 14.02 -23.59
CA ALA A 640 -2.90 14.97 -24.53
C ALA A 640 -1.66 14.38 -25.22
N SER A 641 -0.83 13.69 -24.45
CA SER A 641 0.36 13.01 -24.96
C SER A 641 0.00 11.87 -25.91
N ALA A 642 -1.08 11.13 -25.63
CA ALA A 642 -1.56 10.07 -26.51
C ALA A 642 -2.00 10.57 -27.89
N LEU A 643 -2.66 11.72 -27.95
CA LEU A 643 -3.03 12.36 -29.22
C LEU A 643 -1.80 12.91 -29.97
N ALA A 644 -0.75 13.31 -29.26
CA ALA A 644 0.46 13.89 -29.85
C ALA A 644 1.53 12.86 -30.25
N GLY A 645 1.52 11.66 -29.66
CA GLY A 645 2.59 10.65 -29.80
C GLY A 645 3.87 10.99 -29.03
N LYS A 646 3.81 12.01 -28.17
CA LYS A 646 4.91 12.53 -27.37
C LYS A 646 4.40 13.21 -26.11
N ILE A 647 5.23 13.32 -25.08
CA ILE A 647 4.86 14.01 -23.84
C ILE A 647 4.51 15.47 -24.13
N THR A 648 3.27 15.85 -23.84
CA THR A 648 2.77 17.23 -23.97
C THR A 648 1.61 17.49 -23.02
N THR A 649 1.46 18.74 -22.58
CA THR A 649 0.28 19.18 -21.83
C THR A 649 -0.91 19.46 -22.75
N PHE A 650 -2.13 19.47 -22.21
CA PHE A 650 -3.31 19.81 -23.01
C PHE A 650 -3.26 21.24 -23.54
N GLU A 651 -2.71 22.19 -22.79
CA GLU A 651 -2.53 23.56 -23.26
C GLU A 651 -1.55 23.64 -24.44
N GLN A 652 -0.40 22.97 -24.35
CA GLN A 652 0.57 22.90 -25.44
C GLN A 652 -0.02 22.23 -26.69
N LEU A 653 -0.79 21.14 -26.51
CA LEU A 653 -1.51 20.49 -27.61
C LEU A 653 -2.51 21.44 -28.28
N LYS A 654 -3.30 22.18 -27.48
CA LYS A 654 -4.23 23.19 -28.01
C LYS A 654 -3.51 24.27 -28.82
N ARG A 655 -2.37 24.76 -28.34
CA ARG A 655 -1.57 25.77 -29.06
C ARG A 655 -0.97 25.24 -30.36
N ALA A 656 -0.62 23.95 -30.42
CA ALA A 656 -0.05 23.33 -31.63
C ALA A 656 -1.08 23.11 -32.76
N HIS A 657 -2.37 23.05 -32.44
CA HIS A 657 -3.47 22.80 -33.39
C HIS A 657 -4.61 23.84 -33.28
N GLY A 658 -4.29 25.01 -32.73
CA GLY A 658 -5.24 26.10 -32.42
C GLY A 658 -5.36 27.15 -33.51
#